data_AF-A0A8J8BRH3-F1
#
_entry.id   AF-A0A8J8BRH3-F1
#
_cell.length_a   1.000
_cell.length_b   1.000
_cell.length_c   1.000
_cell.angle_alpha   90.00
_cell.angle_beta   90.00
_cell.angle_gamma   90.00
#
_symmetry.space_group_name_H-M   'P 1'
#
loop_
_entity.id
_entity.type
_entity.pdbx_description
1 polymer ?
#
loop_
_entity_poly.entity_id
_entity_poly.type
_entity_poly.pdbx_seq_one_letter_code
_entity_poly.pdbx_strand_id
1 'polypeptide(L)'
;PEGAESFYSYANANSQNQFVDSKGVPVALFTNQFYTNSIPSGCYTLPVGSASINCGKVQETYHKYDTYGNLIETKTLFPTRDYVVFSGVFDETGQTTFAFDLTGLTITDGILLISSSAVPYTETLYETHSDQGIGYQNSGVWQGKYFLADYTRCTPELDCFTGQAKIGPFEHYPGSPDYTGYTLWIEDNTQYVETSFSQIVNEYPAEVDYKINTNSWETVTSNLGTGTTSTIIPASSLVVGSNTLQFEESKSYSTKFEWVLYLNQDATPEEFTTSFTYDTHGNINSITDALGSTTLLTYDTSHTYLASITNALNHTIAATYNFNTGLLTSITDAKGITSLFEYDILGRITRKINPDLTEKEAVYNDTNNCVRIYDELDHYTIQYYDGIGRLTKTEAYLSALVLAEEYTYNYQNNVETHTDSGGHTSSYEYDSRGRTTKIANPDSTFKEMSYDDASNTVSVFDENQHKKEYDYDWVGNLLWIKEYTGSVNYLTTYTYDLQGNVTSITDANGNTTLYSYESLFGATQITHPDLTTETFAYDAVGNLVQKTESDITTTFLYDQIYQLMEISYPDFSVSFDYDVNGNRILMTDPAGTTSYTYDERNRCTSETRTINGVPYVITYAYDAGSRMIAASYPDQSVITYEYDSLNRLAAIPGYAQFTFDADSLISSTTYSNGTVTDYDYDNCHRPVSISTLKNDSDLLSLNYQYDPAGNITQMEYNQQLPDFQQMQSTEIFGYDWLDRLISAEGDYGSLSYSYDGVGNRLSQNDLMYTYNNMNELVSTNSTTFSYDDNGNTLTKTHGIDTWSYIYDKRNLLTEIVKNQQVIAQYTYDGDGRRIQKREWIEDLQNYQTIVYCYSGLNVIYEKNITTNQEATSVYGPTGRIAKKASGLTDYYHTDHLGSTRLITDESGNPVAAVNYTPFGESVSHGKEDTFLFTGKERDSSGLYYFGSRYYDSETGRFLTRDELCGTMKTPQTLNKYIYCLNNPLKYIDPTGNNAETPQDAVEDIFDTLHNIDPKTYAEIQAKVDSGEMTPIEALALIIEFLGYTIVWEQSTDSSLHVVISDTLEIDAVIDDTISDWGKFDPNTGIVHVNFSKSNNVADMALIFLHEVSHAVLADFDIGYEEEHNIVYSVEHSFMTAFQILGVKYSTGPYSYSLHIDALAYAHDPRGRHETPLPTILERWLPRFGYVIS
;
A
#
# COMPACT_ATOMS: atom_id res chain seq x y z
N PRO A 1 -6.59 59.85 -18.86
CA PRO A 1 -7.02 60.28 -20.21
C PRO A 1 -7.11 59.06 -21.12
N GLU A 2 -8.25 58.60 -21.63
CA GLU A 2 -9.65 59.07 -21.64
C GLU A 2 -10.55 57.84 -21.42
N GLY A 3 -11.70 58.02 -20.75
CA GLY A 3 -12.84 57.11 -20.83
C GLY A 3 -12.85 55.86 -19.94
N ALA A 4 -12.90 55.99 -18.61
CA ALA A 4 -13.41 54.91 -17.78
C ALA A 4 -14.92 54.76 -18.07
N GLU A 5 -15.28 53.94 -19.05
CA GLU A 5 -16.67 53.57 -19.30
C GLU A 5 -17.08 52.56 -18.22
N SER A 6 -17.65 53.09 -17.12
CA SER A 6 -18.41 52.29 -16.17
C SER A 6 -19.78 52.02 -16.77
N PHE A 7 -20.14 50.74 -16.85
CA PHE A 7 -21.46 50.35 -17.31
C PHE A 7 -22.29 49.86 -16.13
N TYR A 8 -23.58 50.18 -16.17
CA TYR A 8 -24.51 49.88 -15.09
C TYR A 8 -25.70 49.09 -15.64
N SER A 9 -26.05 48.03 -14.91
CA SER A 9 -27.23 47.23 -15.19
C SER A 9 -28.35 47.62 -14.23
N TYR A 10 -29.55 47.85 -14.77
CA TYR A 10 -30.74 48.20 -13.99
C TYR A 10 -31.89 47.22 -14.24
N ALA A 11 -32.60 46.85 -13.17
CA ALA A 11 -33.78 45.98 -13.25
C ALA A 11 -35.04 46.78 -13.62
N ASN A 12 -35.84 46.35 -14.62
CA ASN A 12 -37.05 47.06 -15.07
C ASN A 12 -38.33 46.20 -15.00
N ALA A 13 -39.49 46.86 -14.84
CA ALA A 13 -40.84 46.32 -14.63
C ALA A 13 -41.39 45.38 -15.73
N ASN A 14 -40.81 45.39 -16.93
CA ASN A 14 -41.39 44.74 -18.12
C ASN A 14 -40.55 43.57 -18.66
N SER A 15 -39.73 42.93 -17.82
CA SER A 15 -38.83 41.82 -18.20
C SER A 15 -37.76 42.18 -19.25
N GLN A 16 -37.55 43.47 -19.52
CA GLN A 16 -36.50 44.00 -20.40
C GLN A 16 -35.58 44.91 -19.60
N ASN A 17 -34.45 44.37 -19.17
CA ASN A 17 -33.42 45.14 -18.46
C ASN A 17 -32.56 45.92 -19.46
N GLN A 18 -31.92 46.98 -18.97
CA GLN A 18 -31.11 47.88 -19.78
C GLN A 18 -29.69 47.96 -19.23
N PHE A 19 -28.73 47.84 -20.14
CA PHE A 19 -27.34 48.14 -19.88
C PHE A 19 -27.05 49.54 -20.38
N VAL A 20 -26.57 50.43 -19.51
CA VAL A 20 -26.31 51.82 -19.86
C VAL A 20 -24.85 52.18 -19.66
N ASP A 21 -24.35 53.08 -20.50
CA ASP A 21 -23.01 53.65 -20.35
C ASP A 21 -22.95 54.61 -19.14
N SER A 22 -21.75 55.14 -18.87
CA SER A 22 -21.49 56.07 -17.78
C SER A 22 -22.25 57.41 -17.89
N LYS A 23 -22.95 57.66 -19.01
CA LYS A 23 -23.79 58.83 -19.27
C LYS A 23 -25.28 58.51 -19.23
N GLY A 24 -25.66 57.26 -18.91
CA GLY A 24 -27.05 56.80 -18.80
C GLY A 24 -27.70 56.50 -20.15
N VAL A 25 -26.93 56.32 -21.22
CA VAL A 25 -27.44 55.98 -22.56
C VAL A 25 -27.50 54.45 -22.71
N PRO A 26 -28.65 53.87 -23.13
CA PRO A 26 -28.77 52.42 -23.33
C PRO A 26 -27.88 51.89 -24.45
N VAL A 27 -27.06 50.90 -24.12
CA VAL A 27 -26.09 50.26 -25.04
C VAL A 27 -26.62 48.89 -25.51
N ALA A 28 -27.34 48.17 -24.65
CA ALA A 28 -27.99 46.91 -24.99
C ALA A 28 -29.25 46.68 -24.15
N LEU A 29 -30.22 45.98 -24.74
CA LEU A 29 -31.43 45.50 -24.07
C LEU A 29 -31.38 43.99 -23.98
N PHE A 30 -31.76 43.45 -22.83
CA PHE A 30 -31.80 42.00 -22.64
C PHE A 30 -33.01 41.57 -21.82
N THR A 31 -33.44 40.33 -22.06
CA THR A 31 -34.66 39.78 -21.49
C THR A 31 -34.28 38.85 -20.35
N ASN A 32 -34.82 39.05 -19.15
CA ASN A 32 -34.52 38.16 -18.03
C ASN A 32 -35.45 36.94 -18.00
N GLN A 33 -34.90 35.79 -17.59
CA GLN A 33 -35.66 34.68 -17.00
C GLN A 33 -35.55 34.76 -15.47
N PHE A 34 -36.48 35.48 -14.83
CA PHE A 34 -36.64 35.39 -13.39
C PHE A 34 -37.46 34.14 -13.04
N TYR A 35 -37.04 33.38 -12.02
CA TYR A 35 -37.76 32.18 -11.57
C TYR A 35 -39.13 32.49 -10.92
N THR A 36 -39.41 33.75 -10.58
CA THR A 36 -40.73 34.21 -10.11
C THR A 36 -41.15 35.51 -10.83
N ASN A 37 -42.43 35.61 -11.20
CA ASN A 37 -42.94 36.54 -12.22
C ASN A 37 -43.16 38.01 -11.80
N SER A 38 -42.52 38.55 -10.76
CA SER A 38 -42.62 40.00 -10.50
C SER A 38 -41.56 40.55 -9.53
N ILE A 39 -40.74 41.49 -9.99
CA ILE A 39 -39.88 42.33 -9.16
C ILE A 39 -40.76 43.38 -8.44
N PRO A 40 -40.56 43.70 -7.15
CA PRO A 40 -41.29 44.78 -6.48
C PRO A 40 -41.03 46.15 -7.11
N SER A 41 -42.06 46.98 -7.27
CA SER A 41 -41.95 48.25 -7.99
C SER A 41 -41.02 49.29 -7.36
N GLY A 42 -40.67 49.12 -6.09
CA GLY A 42 -39.66 49.95 -5.40
C GLY A 42 -38.23 49.69 -5.88
N CYS A 43 -37.98 48.60 -6.61
CA CYS A 43 -36.64 48.15 -7.01
C CYS A 43 -36.32 48.38 -8.49
N TYR A 44 -37.23 48.98 -9.27
CA TYR A 44 -37.13 49.14 -10.75
C TYR A 44 -36.06 50.11 -11.26
N THR A 45 -35.27 50.69 -10.37
CA THR A 45 -34.22 51.65 -10.72
C THR A 45 -32.94 51.43 -9.92
N LEU A 46 -32.84 50.31 -9.20
CA LEU A 46 -31.67 49.99 -8.41
C LEU A 46 -30.60 49.33 -9.29
N PRO A 47 -29.31 49.72 -9.16
CA PRO A 47 -28.23 49.12 -9.93
C PRO A 47 -27.94 47.71 -9.39
N VAL A 48 -27.97 46.71 -10.27
CA VAL A 48 -27.78 45.30 -9.85
C VAL A 48 -26.34 44.82 -10.02
N GLY A 49 -25.54 45.60 -10.73
CA GLY A 49 -24.10 45.44 -10.82
C GLY A 49 -23.48 46.48 -11.75
N SER A 50 -22.15 46.55 -11.74
CA SER A 50 -21.36 47.41 -12.62
C SER A 50 -20.10 46.71 -13.10
N ALA A 51 -19.61 47.12 -14.25
CA ALA A 51 -18.32 46.70 -14.78
C ALA A 51 -17.50 47.93 -15.15
N SER A 52 -16.22 47.87 -14.81
CA SER A 52 -15.27 48.94 -15.08
C SER A 52 -13.90 48.36 -15.42
N ILE A 53 -13.12 49.08 -16.20
CA ILE A 53 -11.75 48.68 -16.52
C ILE A 53 -10.82 49.27 -15.47
N ASN A 54 -10.06 48.41 -14.80
CA ASN A 54 -9.07 48.80 -13.81
C ASN A 54 -7.75 48.05 -14.06
N CYS A 55 -6.66 48.80 -14.28
CA CYS A 55 -5.34 48.25 -14.61
C CYS A 55 -5.33 47.23 -15.77
N GLY A 56 -6.14 47.47 -16.81
CA GLY A 56 -6.18 46.62 -18.01
C GLY A 56 -6.99 45.33 -17.87
N LYS A 57 -7.62 45.09 -16.71
CA LYS A 57 -8.53 43.97 -16.48
C LYS A 57 -9.95 44.47 -16.19
N VAL A 58 -10.96 43.66 -16.52
CA VAL A 58 -12.35 43.98 -16.20
C VAL A 58 -12.58 43.69 -14.72
N GLN A 59 -13.06 44.70 -14.00
CA GLN A 59 -13.48 44.62 -12.60
C GLN A 59 -15.01 44.62 -12.56
N GLU A 60 -15.59 43.53 -12.09
CA GLU A 60 -17.04 43.39 -11.92
C GLU A 60 -17.42 43.65 -10.47
N THR A 61 -18.53 44.35 -10.25
CA THR A 61 -19.09 44.59 -8.92
C THR A 61 -20.57 44.29 -8.93
N TYR A 62 -21.02 43.47 -8.00
CA TYR A 62 -22.42 43.04 -7.89
C TYR A 62 -23.04 43.50 -6.58
N HIS A 63 -24.33 43.82 -6.63
CA HIS A 63 -25.08 44.36 -5.50
C HIS A 63 -26.26 43.46 -5.15
N LYS A 64 -26.41 43.12 -3.86
CA LYS A 64 -27.52 42.32 -3.33
C LYS A 64 -28.46 43.20 -2.51
N TYR A 65 -29.77 43.08 -2.74
CA TYR A 65 -30.80 43.87 -2.04
C TYR A 65 -31.87 42.98 -1.40
N ASP A 66 -32.50 43.47 -0.33
CA ASP A 66 -33.67 42.82 0.29
C ASP A 66 -34.97 43.06 -0.50
N THR A 67 -36.04 42.37 -0.12
CA THR A 67 -37.39 42.52 -0.73
C THR A 67 -37.99 43.94 -0.65
N TYR A 68 -37.38 44.86 0.11
CA TYR A 68 -37.78 46.26 0.25
C TYR A 68 -36.85 47.25 -0.49
N GLY A 69 -35.79 46.75 -1.15
CA GLY A 69 -34.85 47.54 -1.95
C GLY A 69 -33.67 48.12 -1.17
N ASN A 70 -33.40 47.64 0.05
CA ASN A 70 -32.21 48.04 0.81
C ASN A 70 -31.00 47.19 0.43
N LEU A 71 -29.83 47.82 0.25
CA LEU A 71 -28.59 47.11 -0.10
C LEU A 71 -28.09 46.28 1.09
N ILE A 72 -27.95 44.96 0.90
CA ILE A 72 -27.46 44.00 1.89
C ILE A 72 -25.96 43.71 1.69
N GLU A 73 -25.50 43.57 0.44
CA GLU A 73 -24.12 43.13 0.15
C GLU A 73 -23.58 43.75 -1.15
N THR A 74 -22.28 44.00 -1.23
CA THR A 74 -21.57 44.33 -2.48
C THR A 74 -20.31 43.49 -2.59
N LYS A 75 -20.16 42.78 -3.70
CA LYS A 75 -19.02 41.88 -3.96
C LYS A 75 -18.32 42.27 -5.25
N THR A 76 -17.00 42.36 -5.21
CA THR A 76 -16.18 42.75 -6.36
C THR A 76 -15.29 41.60 -6.78
N LEU A 77 -15.26 41.31 -8.07
CA LEU A 77 -14.56 40.18 -8.67
C LEU A 77 -13.67 40.66 -9.82
N PHE A 78 -12.51 40.02 -9.94
CA PHE A 78 -11.63 40.10 -11.10
C PHE A 78 -11.60 38.71 -11.72
N PRO A 79 -12.43 38.43 -12.74
CA PRO A 79 -12.50 37.09 -13.30
C PRO A 79 -11.15 36.67 -13.89
N THR A 80 -10.81 35.38 -13.73
CA THR A 80 -9.59 34.75 -14.25
C THR A 80 -9.72 34.24 -15.69
N ARG A 81 -10.80 34.61 -16.41
CA ARG A 81 -11.12 34.14 -17.78
C ARG A 81 -11.37 35.30 -18.75
N ASP A 82 -11.16 35.06 -20.05
CA ASP A 82 -11.26 36.03 -21.16
C ASP A 82 -12.69 36.38 -21.61
N TYR A 83 -13.71 36.10 -20.79
CA TYR A 83 -15.10 36.49 -21.04
C TYR A 83 -15.75 36.99 -19.75
N VAL A 84 -16.62 37.99 -19.89
CA VAL A 84 -17.29 38.71 -18.79
C VAL A 84 -18.72 38.16 -18.66
N VAL A 85 -19.10 37.65 -17.48
CA VAL A 85 -20.44 37.09 -17.22
C VAL A 85 -21.08 37.82 -16.06
N PHE A 86 -22.13 38.59 -16.31
CA PHE A 86 -22.83 39.37 -15.28
C PHE A 86 -23.80 38.51 -14.43
N SER A 87 -23.67 38.52 -13.10
CA SER A 87 -24.61 37.83 -12.18
C SER A 87 -25.08 38.70 -11.00
N GLY A 88 -26.39 38.85 -10.79
CA GLY A 88 -26.96 39.58 -9.64
C GLY A 88 -28.08 38.80 -8.95
N VAL A 89 -28.26 38.98 -7.64
CA VAL A 89 -29.21 38.20 -6.81
C VAL A 89 -30.14 39.13 -6.00
N PHE A 90 -31.44 38.83 -6.00
CA PHE A 90 -32.44 39.37 -5.08
C PHE A 90 -33.07 38.19 -4.30
N ASP A 91 -33.26 38.29 -2.99
CA ASP A 91 -33.73 37.19 -2.13
C ASP A 91 -35.28 37.01 -2.17
N GLU A 92 -35.94 35.95 -1.64
CA GLU A 92 -35.57 34.84 -0.74
C GLU A 92 -35.59 33.44 -1.41
N THR A 93 -35.85 33.31 -2.72
CA THR A 93 -35.83 32.02 -3.46
C THR A 93 -35.37 32.10 -4.93
N GLY A 94 -34.76 33.20 -5.39
CA GLY A 94 -34.44 33.39 -6.83
C GLY A 94 -32.98 33.70 -7.13
N GLN A 95 -32.15 32.69 -7.40
CA GLN A 95 -30.93 32.88 -8.17
C GLN A 95 -31.29 33.29 -9.60
N THR A 96 -30.63 34.31 -10.12
CA THR A 96 -30.68 34.64 -11.54
C THR A 96 -29.28 34.85 -12.08
N THR A 97 -28.81 33.87 -12.83
CA THR A 97 -27.60 33.94 -13.68
C THR A 97 -28.04 34.19 -15.11
N PHE A 98 -27.47 35.21 -15.75
CA PHE A 98 -27.66 35.48 -17.18
C PHE A 98 -26.29 35.50 -17.82
N ALA A 99 -25.99 34.51 -18.66
CA ALA A 99 -24.82 34.59 -19.51
C ALA A 99 -25.12 35.57 -20.65
N PHE A 100 -24.41 36.69 -20.68
CA PHE A 100 -24.37 37.54 -21.86
C PHE A 100 -23.01 37.32 -22.53
N ASP A 101 -23.02 36.73 -23.71
CA ASP A 101 -21.80 36.43 -24.44
C ASP A 101 -21.30 37.70 -25.14
N LEU A 102 -20.15 38.17 -24.71
CA LEU A 102 -19.46 39.33 -25.26
C LEU A 102 -18.26 38.93 -26.13
N THR A 103 -18.13 37.64 -26.49
CA THR A 103 -17.05 37.17 -27.37
C THR A 103 -17.15 37.83 -28.75
N GLY A 104 -16.04 38.42 -29.21
CA GLY A 104 -15.94 39.14 -30.47
C GLY A 104 -15.96 40.67 -30.39
N LEU A 105 -15.95 41.26 -29.18
CA LEU A 105 -15.81 42.71 -28.99
C LEU A 105 -14.34 43.10 -28.78
N THR A 106 -13.81 44.00 -29.61
CA THR A 106 -12.45 44.55 -29.44
C THR A 106 -12.51 45.99 -28.93
N ILE A 107 -11.70 46.28 -27.92
CA ILE A 107 -11.48 47.62 -27.38
C ILE A 107 -10.26 48.20 -28.09
N THR A 108 -10.43 49.32 -28.79
CA THR A 108 -9.32 50.04 -29.42
C THR A 108 -9.38 51.51 -29.00
N ASP A 109 -8.28 52.05 -28.47
CA ASP A 109 -8.15 53.44 -27.99
C ASP A 109 -9.19 53.86 -26.92
N GLY A 110 -9.58 52.95 -26.04
CA GLY A 110 -10.49 53.25 -24.92
C GLY A 110 -11.95 53.45 -25.33
N ILE A 111 -12.34 53.06 -26.55
CA ILE A 111 -13.72 53.04 -27.03
C ILE A 111 -14.06 51.65 -27.56
N LEU A 112 -15.24 51.14 -27.21
CA LEU A 112 -15.76 49.86 -27.69
C LEU A 112 -16.27 49.98 -29.14
N LEU A 113 -15.66 49.26 -30.10
CA LEU A 113 -16.08 49.26 -31.50
C LEU A 113 -16.61 47.87 -31.92
N ILE A 114 -17.79 47.85 -32.54
CA ILE A 114 -18.44 46.63 -33.07
C ILE A 114 -18.28 46.65 -34.60
N SER A 115 -17.51 45.73 -35.20
CA SER A 115 -17.44 45.64 -36.66
C SER A 115 -17.30 44.21 -37.20
N SER A 116 -18.10 43.93 -38.23
CA SER A 116 -18.21 42.65 -38.95
C SER A 116 -17.28 42.58 -40.17
N SER A 117 -16.55 41.46 -40.29
CA SER A 117 -16.03 40.80 -41.53
C SER A 117 -14.96 41.46 -42.43
N ALA A 118 -13.94 40.63 -42.76
CA ALA A 118 -13.04 40.57 -43.95
C ALA A 118 -11.65 41.28 -43.96
N VAL A 119 -10.61 40.47 -44.26
CA VAL A 119 -9.14 40.67 -44.52
C VAL A 119 -8.93 41.51 -45.83
N PRO A 120 -7.82 42.26 -46.16
CA PRO A 120 -6.39 41.89 -46.02
C PRO A 120 -5.30 42.99 -45.80
N TYR A 121 -4.08 42.49 -45.56
CA TYR A 121 -2.75 43.12 -45.39
C TYR A 121 -2.37 44.33 -46.26
N THR A 122 -1.54 45.21 -45.69
CA THR A 122 -0.40 45.89 -46.37
C THR A 122 0.70 46.29 -45.37
N GLU A 123 1.92 45.72 -45.54
CA GLU A 123 3.28 46.35 -45.59
C GLU A 123 3.61 47.60 -44.72
N THR A 124 4.80 47.87 -44.15
CA THR A 124 6.21 47.39 -44.16
C THR A 124 6.95 48.26 -43.11
N LEU A 125 8.08 47.85 -42.50
CA LEU A 125 9.28 48.72 -42.32
C LEU A 125 10.50 48.00 -41.69
N TYR A 126 11.65 48.57 -42.02
CA TYR A 126 13.04 48.17 -41.78
C TYR A 126 13.47 48.31 -40.31
N GLU A 127 14.46 47.51 -39.88
CA GLU A 127 15.28 47.85 -38.71
C GLU A 127 16.64 48.44 -39.11
N THR A 128 16.90 49.65 -38.64
CA THR A 128 18.24 50.23 -38.50
C THR A 128 18.57 50.26 -37.02
N HIS A 129 19.56 49.50 -36.57
CA HIS A 129 20.16 49.72 -35.25
C HIS A 129 21.00 51.00 -35.31
N SER A 130 20.56 52.05 -34.63
CA SER A 130 21.44 53.14 -34.24
C SER A 130 21.67 53.06 -32.74
N ASP A 131 22.76 52.41 -32.36
CA ASP A 131 23.48 52.86 -31.18
C ASP A 131 24.79 53.49 -31.67
N GLN A 132 25.09 54.68 -31.17
CA GLN A 132 26.21 55.48 -31.64
C GLN A 132 27.54 54.79 -31.30
N GLY A 133 28.08 54.01 -32.25
CA GLY A 133 29.54 53.86 -32.38
C GLY A 133 30.14 52.52 -32.78
N ILE A 134 29.42 51.39 -32.83
CA ILE A 134 30.03 50.08 -33.22
C ILE A 134 29.00 49.20 -33.94
N GLY A 135 29.18 48.96 -35.24
CA GLY A 135 28.31 48.11 -36.05
C GLY A 135 28.73 46.64 -36.01
N TYR A 136 27.85 45.76 -35.55
CA TYR A 136 27.93 44.32 -35.79
C TYR A 136 26.95 43.98 -36.91
N GLN A 137 27.44 43.37 -37.99
CA GLN A 137 26.60 42.65 -38.93
C GLN A 137 27.02 41.18 -38.85
N ASN A 138 26.11 40.35 -38.35
CA ASN A 138 26.24 38.90 -38.43
C ASN A 138 25.29 38.40 -39.52
N SER A 139 25.85 37.72 -40.51
CA SER A 139 25.09 36.88 -41.43
C SER A 139 25.62 35.46 -41.29
N GLY A 140 24.77 34.45 -41.47
CA GLY A 140 25.21 33.07 -41.29
C GLY A 140 24.32 32.14 -42.07
N VAL A 141 24.84 30.95 -42.37
CA VAL A 141 24.14 29.95 -43.17
C VAL A 141 24.22 28.61 -42.46
N TRP A 142 23.09 27.90 -42.39
CA TRP A 142 23.05 26.54 -41.88
C TRP A 142 23.81 25.59 -42.83
N GLN A 143 24.68 24.75 -42.25
CA GLN A 143 25.36 23.68 -42.97
C GLN A 143 25.20 22.36 -42.20
N GLY A 144 24.18 21.59 -42.55
CA GLY A 144 23.77 20.41 -41.81
C GLY A 144 23.25 20.77 -40.42
N LYS A 145 23.60 19.99 -39.39
CA LYS A 145 23.17 20.19 -38.00
C LYS A 145 23.90 21.31 -37.24
N TYR A 146 24.59 22.20 -37.94
CA TYR A 146 25.35 23.31 -37.34
C TYR A 146 25.04 24.63 -38.06
N PHE A 147 24.95 25.72 -37.31
CA PHE A 147 24.87 27.07 -37.86
C PHE A 147 26.28 27.67 -37.95
N LEU A 148 26.70 28.09 -39.15
CA LEU A 148 27.91 28.89 -39.31
C LEU A 148 27.54 30.37 -39.29
N ALA A 149 27.96 31.08 -38.24
CA ALA A 149 27.82 32.52 -38.15
C ALA A 149 29.08 33.22 -38.66
N ASP A 150 28.97 34.01 -39.73
CA ASP A 150 29.97 35.01 -40.11
C ASP A 150 29.77 36.24 -39.24
N TYR A 151 30.86 36.71 -38.61
CA TYR A 151 30.85 37.97 -37.90
C TYR A 151 31.92 38.90 -38.47
N THR A 152 31.57 40.18 -38.60
CA THR A 152 32.52 41.24 -38.95
C THR A 152 32.64 42.18 -37.76
N ARG A 153 33.86 42.32 -37.21
CA ARG A 153 34.15 43.27 -36.15
C ARG A 153 35.04 44.38 -36.69
N CYS A 154 34.57 45.62 -36.62
CA CYS A 154 35.36 46.80 -36.96
C CYS A 154 35.55 47.66 -35.70
N THR A 155 36.78 48.12 -35.46
CA THR A 155 37.05 49.15 -34.45
C THR A 155 37.24 50.53 -35.11
N PRO A 156 37.09 51.64 -34.36
CA PRO A 156 37.13 52.99 -34.94
C PRO A 156 38.49 53.40 -35.54
N GLU A 157 39.56 52.65 -35.29
CA GLU A 157 40.89 52.88 -35.83
C GLU A 157 41.32 51.70 -36.72
N LEU A 158 40.71 51.64 -37.90
CA LEU A 158 41.12 50.94 -39.14
C LEU A 158 41.82 49.57 -39.00
N ASP A 159 41.03 48.52 -38.74
CA ASP A 159 41.04 47.26 -39.51
C ASP A 159 39.82 46.40 -39.10
N CYS A 160 39.02 45.95 -40.07
CA CYS A 160 37.88 45.07 -39.81
C CYS A 160 38.32 43.60 -39.90
N PHE A 161 38.08 42.83 -38.86
CA PHE A 161 38.29 41.37 -38.87
C PHE A 161 36.98 40.63 -39.14
N THR A 162 37.01 39.73 -40.11
CA THR A 162 35.92 38.78 -40.41
C THR A 162 36.32 37.38 -39.96
N GLY A 163 35.41 36.67 -39.28
CA GLY A 163 35.61 35.29 -38.85
C GLY A 163 34.31 34.48 -38.87
N GLN A 164 34.44 33.15 -38.95
CA GLN A 164 33.30 32.21 -38.90
C GLN A 164 33.35 31.36 -37.64
N ALA A 165 32.21 31.25 -36.94
CA ALA A 165 32.03 30.34 -35.81
C ALA A 165 30.98 29.26 -36.13
N LYS A 166 31.31 27.99 -35.88
CA LYS A 166 30.37 26.85 -35.98
C LYS A 166 29.66 26.65 -34.65
N ILE A 167 28.34 26.64 -34.67
CA ILE A 167 27.50 26.43 -33.49
C ILE A 167 26.81 25.05 -33.59
N GLY A 168 26.99 24.26 -32.53
CA GLY A 168 26.74 22.81 -32.33
C GLY A 168 25.31 22.27 -32.47
N PRO A 169 25.09 20.94 -32.53
CA PRO A 169 23.87 20.34 -33.04
C PRO A 169 22.84 20.02 -31.95
N PHE A 170 21.57 20.33 -32.24
CA PHE A 170 20.43 19.94 -31.40
C PHE A 170 19.71 18.75 -32.07
N GLU A 171 19.63 17.62 -31.39
CA GLU A 171 18.81 16.45 -31.75
C GLU A 171 17.57 16.46 -30.82
N HIS A 172 16.37 16.31 -31.39
CA HIS A 172 15.07 16.42 -30.69
C HIS A 172 14.34 15.07 -30.78
N TYR A 173 13.84 14.56 -29.64
CA TYR A 173 12.91 13.42 -29.59
C TYR A 173 11.45 13.91 -29.56
N PRO A 174 10.48 13.21 -30.20
CA PRO A 174 9.06 13.58 -30.18
C PRO A 174 8.32 12.86 -29.05
N GLY A 175 7.62 13.59 -28.17
CA GLY A 175 6.78 12.98 -27.12
C GLY A 175 6.48 13.81 -25.87
N SER A 176 6.63 15.14 -25.84
CA SER A 176 6.21 15.94 -24.68
C SER A 176 5.20 17.01 -25.10
N PRO A 177 3.95 16.97 -24.59
CA PRO A 177 3.08 18.12 -24.56
C PRO A 177 3.45 18.94 -23.32
N ASP A 178 4.40 19.85 -23.46
CA ASP A 178 4.07 21.26 -23.33
C ASP A 178 5.28 22.15 -23.54
N TYR A 179 5.03 23.16 -24.37
CA TYR A 179 5.77 24.40 -24.37
C TYR A 179 5.76 25.01 -22.96
N THR A 180 6.87 24.89 -22.24
CA THR A 180 7.29 25.92 -21.27
C THR A 180 8.74 26.28 -21.56
N GLY A 181 8.95 27.53 -22.00
CA GLY A 181 10.27 28.07 -22.25
C GLY A 181 11.12 28.11 -20.97
N TYR A 182 12.38 27.75 -21.09
CA TYR A 182 13.38 28.12 -20.09
C TYR A 182 13.71 29.61 -20.26
N THR A 183 13.47 30.39 -19.21
CA THR A 183 14.03 31.74 -19.07
C THR A 183 15.29 31.62 -18.22
N LEU A 184 16.45 31.97 -18.78
CA LEU A 184 17.68 32.08 -18.01
C LEU A 184 17.74 33.49 -17.41
N TRP A 185 17.43 33.60 -16.11
CA TRP A 185 17.54 34.84 -15.35
C TRP A 185 18.99 35.02 -14.89
N ILE A 186 19.67 36.06 -15.40
CA ILE A 186 20.84 36.63 -14.74
C ILE A 186 20.34 37.84 -13.96
N GLU A 187 20.44 37.80 -12.63
CA GLU A 187 20.25 38.99 -11.81
C GLU A 187 21.36 39.99 -12.11
N ASP A 188 21.02 41.07 -12.82
CA ASP A 188 21.34 42.38 -12.27
C ASP A 188 20.16 43.33 -12.47
N ASN A 189 19.91 44.13 -11.45
CA ASN A 189 18.72 44.93 -11.21
C ASN A 189 18.30 45.79 -12.41
N THR A 190 17.25 45.39 -13.14
CA THR A 190 16.03 46.16 -13.44
C THR A 190 15.29 45.64 -14.69
N GLN A 191 14.09 45.10 -14.48
CA GLN A 191 12.99 44.91 -15.43
C GLN A 191 13.10 43.84 -16.55
N TYR A 192 12.48 42.69 -16.23
CA TYR A 192 11.63 41.76 -16.99
C TYR A 192 11.08 42.26 -18.34
N VAL A 193 11.35 41.54 -19.45
CA VAL A 193 10.70 41.73 -20.77
C VAL A 193 10.20 40.38 -21.30
N GLU A 194 8.90 40.36 -21.59
CA GLU A 194 8.10 39.26 -22.14
C GLU A 194 8.26 39.20 -23.68
N THR A 195 8.46 38.01 -24.24
CA THR A 195 8.50 37.77 -25.70
C THR A 195 7.34 36.86 -26.08
N SER A 196 6.43 37.33 -26.92
CA SER A 196 5.35 36.51 -27.49
C SER A 196 5.61 36.25 -28.98
N PHE A 197 5.60 34.97 -29.35
CA PHE A 197 5.59 34.52 -30.74
C PHE A 197 4.14 34.45 -31.23
N SER A 198 3.88 34.96 -32.44
CA SER A 198 2.75 34.50 -33.24
C SER A 198 3.29 34.13 -34.62
N GLN A 199 3.22 32.84 -34.96
CA GLN A 199 3.43 32.38 -36.32
C GLN A 199 2.11 31.84 -36.85
N ILE A 200 1.75 32.28 -38.06
CA ILE A 200 0.69 31.69 -38.86
C ILE A 200 1.25 30.41 -39.46
N VAL A 201 0.61 29.29 -39.14
CA VAL A 201 0.88 27.97 -39.72
C VAL A 201 0.34 27.97 -41.15
N ASN A 202 1.23 27.97 -42.14
CA ASN A 202 0.90 27.55 -43.50
C ASN A 202 0.48 26.08 -43.47
N GLU A 203 -0.47 25.70 -44.32
CA GLU A 203 -0.90 24.32 -44.61
C GLU A 203 0.30 23.35 -44.56
N TYR A 204 0.39 22.55 -43.49
CA TYR A 204 1.26 21.40 -43.44
C TYR A 204 0.41 20.16 -43.74
N PRO A 205 0.86 19.24 -44.61
CA PRO A 205 0.34 17.89 -44.54
C PRO A 205 0.56 17.40 -43.10
N ALA A 206 -0.47 16.83 -42.47
CA ALA A 206 -0.25 16.07 -41.25
C ALA A 206 0.59 14.86 -41.66
N GLU A 207 1.88 14.92 -41.39
CA GLU A 207 2.76 13.76 -41.37
C GLU A 207 2.66 13.17 -39.97
N VAL A 208 2.11 11.96 -39.90
CA VAL A 208 2.14 11.17 -38.67
C VAL A 208 3.12 10.04 -38.92
N ASP A 209 4.24 10.09 -38.21
CA ASP A 209 5.16 8.97 -38.08
C ASP A 209 4.60 8.04 -37.01
N TYR A 210 4.42 6.76 -37.36
CA TYR A 210 3.96 5.75 -36.40
C TYR A 210 4.83 4.51 -36.47
N LYS A 211 4.85 3.75 -35.37
CA LYS A 211 5.68 2.56 -35.19
C LYS A 211 4.83 1.47 -34.59
N ILE A 212 4.61 0.38 -35.34
CA ILE A 212 3.97 -0.83 -34.82
C ILE A 212 4.91 -2.00 -35.11
N ASN A 213 5.53 -2.52 -34.05
CA ASN A 213 6.31 -3.76 -33.98
C ASN A 213 7.48 -3.94 -34.98
N THR A 214 8.04 -2.86 -35.54
CA THR A 214 9.34 -2.90 -36.27
C THR A 214 10.27 -1.77 -35.85
N ASN A 215 11.59 -1.91 -36.11
CA ASN A 215 12.62 -0.94 -35.73
C ASN A 215 12.75 0.29 -36.66
N SER A 216 11.79 0.53 -37.56
CA SER A 216 11.83 1.67 -38.49
C SER A 216 10.48 2.40 -38.52
N TRP A 217 10.53 3.73 -38.50
CA TRP A 217 9.38 4.62 -38.59
C TRP A 217 8.80 4.63 -40.01
N GLU A 218 7.47 4.59 -40.14
CA GLU A 218 6.77 4.83 -41.41
C GLU A 218 5.95 6.12 -41.34
N THR A 219 6.08 6.95 -42.38
CA THR A 219 5.43 8.27 -42.48
C THR A 219 4.17 8.17 -43.34
N VAL A 220 3.03 8.61 -42.82
CA VAL A 220 1.79 8.80 -43.60
C VAL A 220 1.53 10.28 -43.80
N THR A 221 1.52 10.72 -45.05
CA THR A 221 1.30 12.11 -45.45
C THR A 221 -0.14 12.28 -45.95
N SER A 222 -0.98 13.06 -45.24
CA SER A 222 -2.30 13.48 -45.75
C SER A 222 -2.17 14.72 -46.65
N ASN A 223 -2.78 14.71 -47.83
CA ASN A 223 -2.78 15.83 -48.79
C ASN A 223 -4.23 16.21 -49.13
N LEU A 224 -4.89 17.10 -48.38
CA LEU A 224 -6.27 17.46 -48.72
C LEU A 224 -6.65 18.92 -48.46
N GLY A 225 -6.82 19.64 -49.56
CA GLY A 225 -7.88 20.64 -49.67
C GLY A 225 -9.23 19.96 -49.97
N THR A 226 -10.17 20.03 -49.03
CA THR A 226 -11.64 19.96 -49.23
C THR A 226 -12.33 18.64 -49.65
N GLY A 227 -11.76 17.45 -49.51
CA GLY A 227 -12.54 16.21 -49.72
C GLY A 227 -11.95 14.98 -49.04
N THR A 228 -12.80 14.11 -48.48
CA THR A 228 -12.40 12.86 -47.80
C THR A 228 -11.71 11.89 -48.79
N THR A 229 -10.49 11.43 -48.50
CA THR A 229 -9.87 10.27 -49.19
C THR A 229 -9.68 9.12 -48.22
N SER A 230 -10.05 7.92 -48.65
CA SER A 230 -9.82 6.66 -47.94
C SER A 230 -8.91 5.77 -48.80
N THR A 231 -7.81 5.27 -48.23
CA THR A 231 -6.98 4.24 -48.87
C THR A 231 -7.22 2.91 -48.17
N ILE A 232 -7.64 1.89 -48.91
CA ILE A 232 -7.83 0.52 -48.40
C ILE A 232 -6.66 -0.33 -48.90
N ILE A 233 -5.91 -0.93 -47.98
CA ILE A 233 -4.88 -1.92 -48.33
C ILE A 233 -5.59 -3.26 -48.59
N PRO A 234 -5.35 -3.96 -49.71
CA PRO A 234 -5.98 -5.25 -50.00
C PRO A 234 -5.59 -6.31 -48.97
N ALA A 235 -6.58 -7.09 -48.51
CA ALA A 235 -6.40 -8.15 -47.51
C ALA A 235 -5.32 -9.20 -47.85
N SER A 236 -4.95 -9.32 -49.13
CA SER A 236 -3.88 -10.21 -49.61
C SER A 236 -2.47 -9.75 -49.24
N SER A 237 -2.31 -8.54 -48.71
CA SER A 237 -1.02 -7.96 -48.30
C SER A 237 -0.79 -8.01 -46.78
N LEU A 238 -1.72 -8.59 -46.01
CA LEU A 238 -1.68 -8.68 -44.54
C LEU A 238 -0.98 -9.98 -44.11
N VAL A 239 0.04 -9.88 -43.26
CA VAL A 239 0.68 -11.01 -42.56
C VAL A 239 0.41 -10.85 -41.06
N VAL A 240 0.26 -11.97 -40.35
CA VAL A 240 -0.12 -12.08 -38.93
C VAL A 240 0.60 -11.02 -38.05
N GLY A 241 -0.17 -10.21 -37.32
CA GLY A 241 0.32 -9.32 -36.27
C GLY A 241 0.39 -7.81 -36.55
N SER A 242 -0.28 -7.27 -37.58
CA SER A 242 -0.22 -5.82 -37.88
C SER A 242 -1.56 -5.10 -37.85
N ASN A 243 -1.65 -4.10 -36.96
CA ASN A 243 -2.77 -3.18 -36.73
C ASN A 243 -2.99 -2.21 -37.92
N THR A 244 -4.22 -1.76 -38.14
CA THR A 244 -4.56 -0.78 -39.20
C THR A 244 -4.89 0.59 -38.58
N LEU A 245 -4.29 1.67 -39.07
CA LEU A 245 -4.68 3.06 -38.71
C LEU A 245 -5.63 3.62 -39.78
N GLN A 246 -6.70 4.29 -39.35
CA GLN A 246 -7.64 5.00 -40.23
C GLN A 246 -7.72 6.47 -39.80
N PHE A 247 -7.81 7.40 -40.78
CA PHE A 247 -7.92 8.83 -40.51
C PHE A 247 -9.21 9.39 -41.13
N GLU A 248 -10.02 10.09 -40.34
CA GLU A 248 -11.12 10.94 -40.83
C GLU A 248 -11.05 12.34 -40.19
N GLU A 249 -11.08 13.39 -41.02
CA GLU A 249 -11.22 14.76 -40.54
C GLU A 249 -12.69 15.20 -40.53
N SER A 250 -13.15 15.73 -39.39
CA SER A 250 -14.44 16.45 -39.31
C SER A 250 -14.28 17.91 -39.74
N LYS A 251 -15.29 18.51 -40.36
CA LYS A 251 -15.28 19.91 -40.88
C LYS A 251 -15.27 21.02 -39.82
N SER A 252 -14.93 20.72 -38.58
CA SER A 252 -14.74 21.68 -37.50
C SER A 252 -13.23 21.84 -37.31
N TYR A 253 -12.74 23.04 -36.97
CA TYR A 253 -11.32 23.37 -36.76
C TYR A 253 -10.61 22.60 -35.61
N SER A 254 -11.11 21.41 -35.26
CA SER A 254 -10.50 20.40 -34.42
C SER A 254 -10.21 19.16 -35.27
N THR A 255 -8.94 18.90 -35.57
CA THR A 255 -8.50 17.57 -35.99
C THR A 255 -8.82 16.61 -34.85
N LYS A 256 -9.78 15.71 -35.06
CA LYS A 256 -10.01 14.57 -34.17
C LYS A 256 -9.24 13.39 -34.75
N PHE A 257 -8.41 12.75 -33.93
CA PHE A 257 -7.80 11.48 -34.24
C PHE A 257 -8.66 10.39 -33.58
N GLU A 258 -9.26 9.51 -34.37
CA GLU A 258 -9.93 8.30 -33.87
C GLU A 258 -9.11 7.10 -34.33
N TRP A 259 -8.75 6.21 -33.40
CA TRP A 259 -8.01 4.98 -33.67
C TRP A 259 -8.91 3.77 -33.42
N VAL A 260 -8.74 2.74 -34.24
CA VAL A 260 -9.57 1.54 -34.28
C VAL A 260 -8.63 0.33 -34.42
N LEU A 261 -8.26 -0.31 -33.30
CA LEU A 261 -7.32 -1.44 -33.18
C LEU A 261 -7.97 -2.83 -33.48
N TYR A 262 -7.97 -3.29 -34.73
CA TYR A 262 -8.49 -4.65 -35.01
C TYR A 262 -7.59 -5.75 -34.40
N LEU A 263 -7.99 -6.33 -33.27
CA LEU A 263 -7.38 -7.54 -32.70
C LEU A 263 -8.04 -8.79 -33.29
N ASN A 264 -7.21 -9.73 -33.77
CA ASN A 264 -7.68 -11.07 -34.10
C ASN A 264 -7.82 -11.88 -32.79
N GLN A 265 -9.03 -12.36 -32.53
CA GLN A 265 -9.39 -13.20 -31.39
C GLN A 265 -8.99 -14.66 -31.69
N ASP A 266 -7.80 -15.08 -31.27
CA ASP A 266 -7.35 -16.48 -31.41
C ASP A 266 -7.40 -17.29 -30.09
N ALA A 267 -7.98 -16.76 -29.01
CA ALA A 267 -8.34 -17.55 -27.83
C ALA A 267 -9.82 -17.31 -27.48
N THR A 268 -10.61 -18.39 -27.45
CA THR A 268 -11.91 -18.35 -26.76
C THR A 268 -11.63 -18.09 -25.28
N PRO A 269 -12.16 -17.01 -24.66
CA PRO A 269 -12.00 -16.77 -23.24
C PRO A 269 -12.54 -17.98 -22.45
N GLU A 270 -11.88 -18.35 -21.36
CA GLU A 270 -12.51 -19.23 -20.39
C GLU A 270 -13.73 -18.51 -19.79
N GLU A 271 -14.91 -19.12 -19.89
CA GLU A 271 -16.16 -18.55 -19.36
C GLU A 271 -16.44 -19.19 -17.99
N PHE A 272 -16.17 -18.46 -16.92
CA PHE A 272 -16.63 -18.79 -15.57
C PHE A 272 -17.98 -18.11 -15.30
N THR A 273 -18.89 -18.77 -14.59
CA THR A 273 -20.24 -18.23 -14.33
C THR A 273 -20.62 -18.35 -12.87
N THR A 274 -20.81 -17.22 -12.20
CA THR A 274 -21.52 -17.13 -10.92
C THR A 274 -22.99 -16.78 -11.20
N SER A 275 -23.91 -17.49 -10.57
CA SER A 275 -25.35 -17.30 -10.75
C SER A 275 -26.05 -16.93 -9.45
N PHE A 276 -27.05 -16.06 -9.55
CA PHE A 276 -27.85 -15.56 -8.44
C PHE A 276 -29.30 -15.94 -8.66
N THR A 277 -29.98 -16.38 -7.61
CA THR A 277 -31.45 -16.49 -7.62
C THR A 277 -32.04 -15.45 -6.70
N TYR A 278 -33.23 -14.97 -7.04
CA TYR A 278 -33.91 -13.91 -6.30
C TYR A 278 -35.30 -14.35 -5.83
N ASP A 279 -35.74 -13.84 -4.68
CA ASP A 279 -37.14 -13.94 -4.27
C ASP A 279 -38.03 -12.97 -5.06
N THR A 280 -39.33 -12.98 -4.75
CA THR A 280 -40.31 -12.08 -5.39
C THR A 280 -40.14 -10.60 -5.06
N HIS A 281 -39.26 -10.26 -4.11
CA HIS A 281 -38.98 -8.90 -3.63
C HIS A 281 -37.63 -8.38 -4.14
N GLY A 282 -36.88 -9.17 -4.92
CA GLY A 282 -35.56 -8.79 -5.44
C GLY A 282 -34.42 -9.09 -4.47
N ASN A 283 -34.67 -9.79 -3.36
CA ASN A 283 -33.59 -10.25 -2.48
C ASN A 283 -32.92 -11.49 -3.06
N ILE A 284 -31.60 -11.63 -2.88
CA ILE A 284 -30.86 -12.81 -3.31
C ILE A 284 -31.23 -13.99 -2.40
N ASN A 285 -31.75 -15.09 -2.94
CA ASN A 285 -32.04 -16.34 -2.20
C ASN A 285 -30.90 -17.34 -2.21
N SER A 286 -30.12 -17.34 -3.29
CA SER A 286 -28.96 -18.22 -3.42
C SER A 286 -27.93 -17.61 -4.33
N ILE A 287 -26.68 -17.93 -4.06
CA ILE A 287 -25.57 -17.63 -4.94
C ILE A 287 -24.80 -18.91 -5.19
N THR A 288 -24.66 -19.24 -6.47
CA THR A 288 -23.91 -20.41 -6.92
C THR A 288 -22.68 -19.94 -7.68
N ASP A 289 -21.49 -20.23 -7.17
CA ASP A 289 -20.21 -19.89 -7.83
C ASP A 289 -19.92 -20.76 -9.06
N ALA A 290 -18.78 -20.50 -9.70
CA ALA A 290 -18.35 -21.19 -10.92
C ALA A 290 -17.99 -22.67 -10.70
N LEU A 291 -17.76 -23.12 -9.45
CA LEU A 291 -17.60 -24.53 -9.11
C LEU A 291 -18.95 -25.23 -8.84
N GLY A 292 -20.05 -24.48 -8.79
CA GLY A 292 -21.38 -24.99 -8.46
C GLY A 292 -21.66 -25.08 -6.96
N SER A 293 -20.75 -24.61 -6.12
CA SER A 293 -20.98 -24.47 -4.68
C SER A 293 -22.04 -23.39 -4.45
N THR A 294 -22.97 -23.63 -3.54
CA THR A 294 -24.17 -22.79 -3.39
C THR A 294 -24.32 -22.32 -1.94
N THR A 295 -24.34 -21.01 -1.77
CA THR A 295 -24.69 -20.33 -0.52
C THR A 295 -26.16 -19.91 -0.58
N LEU A 296 -26.92 -20.21 0.46
CA LEU A 296 -28.35 -19.91 0.60
C LEU A 296 -28.55 -18.77 1.59
N LEU A 297 -29.37 -17.80 1.19
CA LEU A 297 -29.73 -16.64 1.99
C LEU A 297 -31.21 -16.73 2.28
N THR A 298 -31.59 -16.56 3.54
CA THR A 298 -32.97 -16.68 4.00
C THR A 298 -33.38 -15.42 4.74
N TYR A 299 -34.53 -14.86 4.41
CA TYR A 299 -35.01 -13.62 5.02
C TYR A 299 -36.06 -13.89 6.09
N ASP A 300 -36.30 -12.87 6.91
CA ASP A 300 -37.42 -12.81 7.83
C ASP A 300 -38.77 -12.93 7.08
N THR A 301 -39.87 -13.10 7.82
CA THR A 301 -41.21 -13.25 7.21
C THR A 301 -41.66 -12.05 6.38
N SER A 302 -41.04 -10.88 6.58
CA SER A 302 -41.28 -9.65 5.81
C SER A 302 -40.39 -9.52 4.57
N HIS A 303 -39.43 -10.44 4.36
CA HIS A 303 -38.43 -10.35 3.29
C HIS A 303 -37.64 -9.04 3.30
N THR A 304 -37.43 -8.46 4.48
CA THR A 304 -36.74 -7.18 4.70
C THR A 304 -35.35 -7.40 5.30
N TYR A 305 -35.25 -8.26 6.30
CA TYR A 305 -33.99 -8.50 7.03
C TYR A 305 -33.50 -9.91 6.75
N LEU A 306 -32.20 -10.05 6.52
CA LEU A 306 -31.56 -11.36 6.49
C LEU A 306 -31.84 -12.08 7.82
N ALA A 307 -32.28 -13.33 7.79
CA ALA A 307 -32.43 -14.17 8.96
C ALA A 307 -31.29 -15.20 9.10
N SER A 308 -30.88 -15.85 8.00
CA SER A 308 -29.70 -16.72 8.02
C SER A 308 -29.06 -16.94 6.67
N ILE A 309 -27.77 -17.21 6.75
CA ILE A 309 -26.80 -17.55 5.71
C ILE A 309 -26.50 -19.02 5.86
N THR A 310 -26.49 -19.80 4.79
CA THR A 310 -26.08 -21.21 4.83
C THR A 310 -25.15 -21.51 3.68
N ASN A 311 -23.91 -21.84 4.00
CA ASN A 311 -22.88 -22.13 3.01
C ASN A 311 -23.11 -23.47 2.28
N ALA A 312 -22.19 -23.84 1.39
CA ALA A 312 -22.27 -25.09 0.64
C ALA A 312 -22.10 -26.37 1.50
N LEU A 313 -21.50 -26.26 2.70
CA LEU A 313 -21.35 -27.34 3.67
C LEU A 313 -22.54 -27.49 4.64
N ASN A 314 -23.56 -26.62 4.54
CA ASN A 314 -24.68 -26.48 5.48
C ASN A 314 -24.29 -25.94 6.86
N HIS A 315 -23.18 -25.21 6.97
CA HIS A 315 -22.91 -24.35 8.12
C HIS A 315 -23.84 -23.15 8.02
N THR A 316 -24.59 -22.87 9.09
CA THR A 316 -25.63 -21.85 9.08
C THR A 316 -25.34 -20.79 10.12
N ILE A 317 -25.25 -19.54 9.68
CA ILE A 317 -25.11 -18.38 10.55
C ILE A 317 -26.41 -17.60 10.52
N ALA A 318 -26.90 -17.26 11.70
CA ALA A 318 -28.20 -16.65 11.87
C ALA A 318 -28.09 -15.28 12.52
N ALA A 319 -28.91 -14.34 12.05
CA ALA A 319 -29.00 -12.99 12.58
C ALA A 319 -30.42 -12.70 13.05
N THR A 320 -30.57 -11.94 14.12
CA THR A 320 -31.87 -11.44 14.57
C THR A 320 -31.87 -9.92 14.61
N TYR A 321 -33.03 -9.31 14.37
CA TYR A 321 -33.17 -7.86 14.25
C TYR A 321 -34.33 -7.36 15.10
N ASN A 322 -34.23 -6.12 15.56
CA ASN A 322 -35.38 -5.39 16.07
C ASN A 322 -36.21 -4.85 14.90
N PHE A 323 -37.36 -5.47 14.63
CA PHE A 323 -38.26 -5.11 13.52
C PHE A 323 -38.72 -3.65 13.50
N ASN A 324 -38.66 -2.91 14.61
CA ASN A 324 -39.07 -1.50 14.61
C ASN A 324 -37.93 -0.56 14.18
N THR A 325 -36.68 -0.92 14.46
CA THR A 325 -35.50 -0.06 14.21
C THR A 325 -34.63 -0.57 13.07
N GLY A 326 -34.74 -1.85 12.72
CA GLY A 326 -33.87 -2.53 11.76
C GLY A 326 -32.47 -2.85 12.27
N LEU A 327 -32.21 -2.65 13.57
CA LEU A 327 -30.90 -2.88 14.18
C LEU A 327 -30.71 -4.37 14.53
N LEU A 328 -29.51 -4.88 14.28
CA LEU A 328 -29.09 -6.26 14.51
C LEU A 328 -29.00 -6.56 16.01
N THR A 329 -29.83 -7.43 16.56
CA THR A 329 -29.83 -7.74 18.01
C THR A 329 -28.94 -8.92 18.39
N SER A 330 -28.67 -9.84 17.47
CA SER A 330 -27.78 -10.97 17.72
C SER A 330 -27.24 -11.60 16.44
N ILE A 331 -26.03 -12.18 16.52
CA ILE A 331 -25.49 -13.12 15.54
C ILE A 331 -25.30 -14.46 16.25
N THR A 332 -25.71 -15.55 15.61
CA THR A 332 -25.46 -16.92 16.05
C THR A 332 -24.61 -17.60 14.99
N ASP A 333 -23.42 -18.06 15.38
CA ASP A 333 -22.49 -18.74 14.48
C ASP A 333 -22.98 -20.15 14.09
N ALA A 334 -22.19 -20.86 13.28
CA ALA A 334 -22.52 -22.19 12.80
C ALA A 334 -22.48 -23.28 13.88
N LYS A 335 -21.79 -23.05 15.01
CA LYS A 335 -21.84 -23.90 16.21
C LYS A 335 -23.12 -23.67 17.04
N GLY A 336 -23.91 -22.64 16.73
CA GLY A 336 -25.10 -22.27 17.51
C GLY A 336 -24.78 -21.38 18.70
N ILE A 337 -23.62 -20.73 18.70
CA ILE A 337 -23.11 -19.86 19.74
C ILE A 337 -23.48 -18.40 19.40
N THR A 338 -24.02 -17.65 20.35
CA THR A 338 -24.66 -16.34 20.08
C THR A 338 -23.91 -15.17 20.71
N SER A 339 -23.67 -14.12 19.93
CA SER A 339 -23.29 -12.77 20.38
C SER A 339 -24.48 -11.81 20.30
N LEU A 340 -24.57 -10.84 21.21
CA LEU A 340 -25.67 -9.86 21.28
C LEU A 340 -25.16 -8.43 21.10
N PHE A 341 -26.04 -7.56 20.60
CA PHE A 341 -25.74 -6.15 20.40
C PHE A 341 -26.85 -5.27 20.98
N GLU A 342 -26.46 -4.19 21.66
CA GLU A 342 -27.36 -3.16 22.16
C GLU A 342 -27.00 -1.80 21.55
N TYR A 343 -28.00 -0.93 21.42
CA TYR A 343 -27.87 0.35 20.73
C TYR A 343 -28.51 1.49 21.52
N ASP A 344 -28.02 2.70 21.28
CA ASP A 344 -28.71 3.91 21.70
C ASP A 344 -29.86 4.30 20.75
N ILE A 345 -30.51 5.43 21.04
CA ILE A 345 -31.64 5.94 20.24
C ILE A 345 -31.23 6.43 18.83
N LEU A 346 -29.94 6.62 18.58
CA LEU A 346 -29.39 7.02 17.28
C LEU A 346 -28.93 5.82 16.46
N GLY A 347 -29.00 4.59 17.01
CA GLY A 347 -28.56 3.38 16.32
C GLY A 347 -27.07 3.12 16.40
N ARG A 348 -26.38 3.72 17.38
CA ARG A 348 -24.96 3.42 17.65
C ARG A 348 -24.84 2.27 18.63
N ILE A 349 -23.89 1.37 18.42
CA ILE A 349 -23.66 0.21 19.30
C ILE A 349 -23.18 0.72 20.66
N THR A 350 -23.95 0.45 21.72
CA THR A 350 -23.55 0.76 23.10
C THR A 350 -22.98 -0.44 23.82
N ARG A 351 -23.27 -1.67 23.36
CA ARG A 351 -22.77 -2.89 23.99
C ARG A 351 -22.68 -4.04 23.00
N LYS A 352 -21.59 -4.81 23.06
CA LYS A 352 -21.44 -6.13 22.42
C LYS A 352 -21.26 -7.15 23.54
N ILE A 353 -22.13 -8.15 23.61
CA ILE A 353 -22.02 -9.26 24.55
C ILE A 353 -21.53 -10.48 23.78
N ASN A 354 -20.34 -10.95 24.11
CA ASN A 354 -19.72 -12.13 23.54
C ASN A 354 -20.41 -13.42 24.04
N PRO A 355 -20.14 -14.58 23.42
CA PRO A 355 -20.77 -15.82 23.80
C PRO A 355 -20.54 -16.28 25.24
N ASP A 356 -19.36 -16.03 25.77
CA ASP A 356 -18.96 -16.32 27.15
C ASP A 356 -19.55 -15.33 28.17
N LEU A 357 -20.47 -14.46 27.73
CA LEU A 357 -21.12 -13.37 28.49
C LEU A 357 -20.19 -12.23 28.90
N THR A 358 -18.95 -12.22 28.42
CA THR A 358 -18.09 -11.03 28.50
C THR A 358 -18.61 -9.95 27.55
N GLU A 359 -18.26 -8.69 27.80
CA GLU A 359 -18.87 -7.59 27.03
C GLU A 359 -17.95 -6.40 26.80
N LYS A 360 -18.12 -5.75 25.65
CA LYS A 360 -17.56 -4.44 25.37
C LYS A 360 -18.69 -3.40 25.47
N GLU A 361 -18.39 -2.23 26.01
CA GLU A 361 -19.36 -1.12 26.14
C GLU A 361 -18.82 0.14 25.45
N ALA A 362 -19.70 0.91 24.81
CA ALA A 362 -19.36 2.24 24.30
C ALA A 362 -20.33 3.29 24.85
N VAL A 363 -19.78 4.35 25.44
CA VAL A 363 -20.51 5.47 26.02
C VAL A 363 -20.23 6.73 25.20
N TYR A 364 -21.20 7.11 24.38
CA TYR A 364 -21.14 8.32 23.56
C TYR A 364 -21.50 9.58 24.35
N ASN A 365 -20.67 10.61 24.23
CA ASN A 365 -20.88 11.93 24.83
C ASN A 365 -20.83 13.01 23.75
N ASP A 366 -22.00 13.24 23.14
CA ASP A 366 -22.19 14.19 22.05
C ASP A 366 -21.93 15.65 22.47
N THR A 367 -21.96 15.97 23.77
CA THR A 367 -21.66 17.34 24.24
C THR A 367 -20.16 17.64 24.20
N ASN A 368 -19.33 16.62 24.40
CA ASN A 368 -17.87 16.75 24.39
C ASN A 368 -17.25 16.21 23.10
N ASN A 369 -18.06 15.80 22.12
CA ASN A 369 -17.64 15.10 20.91
C ASN A 369 -16.67 13.95 21.22
N CYS A 370 -17.01 13.08 22.18
CA CYS A 370 -16.14 11.95 22.50
C CYS A 370 -16.92 10.65 22.73
N VAL A 371 -16.25 9.53 22.50
CA VAL A 371 -16.73 8.20 22.87
C VAL A 371 -15.75 7.59 23.86
N ARG A 372 -16.28 6.96 24.92
CA ARG A 372 -15.51 6.12 25.82
C ARG A 372 -15.81 4.67 25.51
N ILE A 373 -14.78 3.87 25.24
CA ILE A 373 -14.91 2.46 24.86
C ILE A 373 -14.32 1.63 25.98
N TYR A 374 -15.10 0.68 26.51
CA TYR A 374 -14.69 -0.30 27.50
C TYR A 374 -14.42 -1.65 26.84
N ASP A 375 -13.31 -2.28 27.20
CA ASP A 375 -13.05 -3.68 26.89
C ASP A 375 -13.76 -4.62 27.87
N GLU A 376 -13.62 -5.93 27.66
CA GLU A 376 -14.22 -6.98 28.49
C GLU A 376 -13.66 -7.06 29.92
N LEU A 377 -12.66 -6.25 30.25
CA LEU A 377 -12.02 -6.16 31.55
C LEU A 377 -12.32 -4.81 32.25
N ASP A 378 -13.24 -4.01 31.70
CA ASP A 378 -13.56 -2.64 32.12
C ASP A 378 -12.39 -1.63 31.99
N HIS A 379 -11.34 -1.97 31.25
CA HIS A 379 -10.36 -0.97 30.82
C HIS A 379 -10.99 -0.08 29.76
N TYR A 380 -10.57 1.19 29.65
CA TYR A 380 -11.19 2.08 28.68
C TYR A 380 -10.24 3.06 28.00
N THR A 381 -10.61 3.39 26.76
CA THR A 381 -10.05 4.49 25.98
C THR A 381 -11.11 5.58 25.79
N ILE A 382 -10.67 6.83 25.63
CA ILE A 382 -11.54 7.95 25.23
C ILE A 382 -10.99 8.54 23.94
N GLN A 383 -11.86 8.64 22.95
CA GLN A 383 -11.55 9.19 21.63
C GLN A 383 -12.31 10.50 21.47
N TYR A 384 -11.60 11.58 21.17
CA TYR A 384 -12.14 12.94 21.07
C TYR A 384 -12.11 13.43 19.63
N TYR A 385 -13.23 13.97 19.18
CA TYR A 385 -13.45 14.41 17.81
C TYR A 385 -13.62 15.93 17.75
N ASP A 386 -13.17 16.56 16.66
CA ASP A 386 -13.47 17.95 16.39
C ASP A 386 -14.93 18.15 15.91
N GLY A 387 -15.29 19.38 15.53
CA GLY A 387 -16.66 19.74 15.16
C GLY A 387 -17.15 19.19 13.82
N ILE A 388 -16.26 18.70 12.95
CA ILE A 388 -16.67 17.97 11.74
C ILE A 388 -16.60 16.46 11.95
N GLY A 389 -16.00 16.01 13.07
CA GLY A 389 -16.02 14.64 13.60
C GLY A 389 -14.66 13.95 13.60
N ARG A 390 -13.57 14.71 13.55
CA ARG A 390 -12.22 14.18 13.37
C ARG A 390 -11.51 13.88 14.73
N LEU A 391 -10.92 12.70 15.04
CA LEU A 391 -10.16 12.26 16.26
C LEU A 391 -8.95 13.13 16.59
N THR A 392 -9.16 14.26 17.22
CA THR A 392 -8.08 15.11 17.71
C THR A 392 -7.22 14.47 18.79
N LYS A 393 -7.73 13.46 19.50
CA LYS A 393 -7.04 12.88 20.65
C LYS A 393 -7.55 11.50 21.02
N THR A 394 -6.65 10.60 21.39
CA THR A 394 -6.96 9.33 22.08
C THR A 394 -6.35 9.36 23.48
N GLU A 395 -7.11 8.95 24.49
CA GLU A 395 -6.65 8.80 25.87
C GLU A 395 -6.85 7.37 26.36
N ALA A 396 -5.77 6.65 26.65
CA ALA A 396 -5.80 5.31 27.24
C ALA A 396 -5.46 5.38 28.74
N TYR A 397 -6.27 4.72 29.58
CA TYR A 397 -6.20 4.88 31.03
C TYR A 397 -5.47 3.71 31.73
N LEU A 398 -4.30 3.99 32.31
CA LEU A 398 -3.55 3.09 33.19
C LEU A 398 -3.73 3.50 34.65
N SER A 399 -4.75 2.97 35.32
CA SER A 399 -5.09 3.38 36.70
C SER A 399 -5.31 4.91 36.83
N ALA A 400 -4.30 5.67 37.29
CA ALA A 400 -4.36 7.13 37.46
C ALA A 400 -3.53 7.90 36.40
N LEU A 401 -2.78 7.17 35.56
CA LEU A 401 -1.98 7.69 34.46
C LEU A 401 -2.82 7.62 33.17
N VAL A 402 -2.70 8.61 32.30
CA VAL A 402 -3.35 8.68 31.00
C VAL A 402 -2.27 8.79 29.94
N LEU A 403 -2.19 7.83 29.02
CA LEU A 403 -1.41 7.97 27.80
C LEU A 403 -2.28 8.68 26.78
N ALA A 404 -1.75 9.70 26.11
CA ALA A 404 -2.53 10.59 25.28
C ALA A 404 -1.83 10.89 23.95
N GLU A 405 -2.43 10.46 22.85
CA GLU A 405 -1.98 10.78 21.50
C GLU A 405 -2.83 11.92 20.93
N GLU A 406 -2.22 12.83 20.19
CA GLU A 406 -2.89 14.02 19.63
C GLU A 406 -2.60 14.19 18.15
N TYR A 407 -3.63 14.63 17.40
CA TYR A 407 -3.53 14.83 15.96
C TYR A 407 -4.08 16.19 15.54
N THR A 408 -3.35 16.90 14.67
CA THR A 408 -3.81 18.13 14.01
C THR A 408 -3.95 17.94 12.50
N TYR A 409 -4.77 18.77 11.85
CA TYR A 409 -5.16 18.57 10.44
C TYR A 409 -5.11 19.90 9.71
N ASN A 410 -4.66 19.83 8.45
CA ASN A 410 -4.78 20.95 7.54
C ASN A 410 -6.23 21.13 7.05
N TYR A 411 -6.44 22.12 6.18
CA TYR A 411 -7.76 22.45 5.62
C TYR A 411 -8.30 21.43 4.60
N GLN A 412 -7.46 20.51 4.10
CA GLN A 412 -7.82 19.45 3.15
C GLN A 412 -8.09 18.10 3.82
N ASN A 413 -8.08 18.06 5.16
CA ASN A 413 -8.25 16.86 5.96
C ASN A 413 -7.05 15.92 6.04
N ASN A 414 -5.84 16.41 5.77
CA ASN A 414 -4.63 15.60 5.98
C ASN A 414 -4.02 15.89 7.35
N VAL A 415 -3.42 14.88 7.98
CA VAL A 415 -2.70 14.99 9.26
C VAL A 415 -1.55 15.98 9.12
N GLU A 416 -1.56 17.09 9.85
CA GLU A 416 -0.45 18.07 9.84
C GLU A 416 0.61 17.71 10.90
N THR A 417 0.16 17.23 12.06
CA THR A 417 1.02 16.73 13.12
C THR A 417 0.41 15.53 13.82
N HIS A 418 1.26 14.58 14.21
CA HIS A 418 0.95 13.50 15.12
C HIS A 418 1.88 13.61 16.34
N THR A 419 1.31 13.67 17.53
CA THR A 419 2.05 13.69 18.79
C THR A 419 1.72 12.42 19.56
N ASP A 420 2.74 11.58 19.80
CA ASP A 420 2.59 10.34 20.56
C ASP A 420 2.33 10.60 22.06
N SER A 421 2.20 9.52 22.82
CA SER A 421 1.89 9.59 24.25
C SER A 421 3.03 10.09 25.15
N GLY A 422 4.29 10.07 24.69
CA GLY A 422 5.45 10.70 25.34
C GLY A 422 5.63 12.17 24.98
N GLY A 423 4.90 12.66 23.97
CA GLY A 423 4.91 14.05 23.52
C GLY A 423 5.90 14.33 22.40
N HIS A 424 6.43 13.31 21.72
CA HIS A 424 7.25 13.45 20.52
C HIS A 424 6.33 13.70 19.32
N THR A 425 6.68 14.66 18.47
CA THR A 425 5.79 15.15 17.41
C THR A 425 6.40 14.96 16.03
N SER A 426 5.72 14.19 15.19
CA SER A 426 5.96 14.08 13.76
C SER A 426 5.10 15.10 13.01
N SER A 427 5.60 15.65 11.91
CA SER A 427 4.87 16.62 11.08
C SER A 427 4.92 16.27 9.61
N TYR A 428 3.82 16.58 8.90
CA TYR A 428 3.64 16.22 7.50
C TYR A 428 3.30 17.46 6.68
N GLU A 429 3.98 17.64 5.55
CA GLU A 429 3.67 18.68 4.57
C GLU A 429 3.09 18.06 3.30
N TYR A 430 2.18 18.78 2.64
CA TYR A 430 1.47 18.30 1.45
C TYR A 430 1.50 19.33 0.32
N ASP A 431 1.43 18.85 -0.92
CA ASP A 431 1.14 19.69 -2.07
C ASP A 431 -0.35 20.05 -2.17
N SER A 432 -0.73 20.86 -3.17
CA SER A 432 -2.12 21.28 -3.37
C SER A 432 -3.07 20.14 -3.76
N ARG A 433 -2.55 18.96 -4.14
CA ARG A 433 -3.31 17.75 -4.42
C ARG A 433 -3.41 16.82 -3.22
N GLY A 434 -2.86 17.21 -2.07
CA GLY A 434 -2.90 16.43 -0.84
C GLY A 434 -1.85 15.32 -0.78
N ARG A 435 -0.84 15.32 -1.67
CA ARG A 435 0.25 14.34 -1.64
C ARG A 435 1.36 14.79 -0.70
N THR A 436 1.91 13.88 0.11
CA THR A 436 2.96 14.18 1.09
C THR A 436 4.24 14.63 0.39
N THR A 437 4.75 15.82 0.71
CA THR A 437 6.02 16.36 0.21
C THR A 437 7.15 16.29 1.23
N LYS A 438 6.81 16.17 2.52
CA LYS A 438 7.77 16.08 3.60
C LYS A 438 7.19 15.36 4.81
N ILE A 439 8.00 14.50 5.43
CA ILE A 439 7.72 13.87 6.72
C ILE A 439 8.90 14.23 7.63
N ALA A 440 8.65 14.98 8.70
CA ALA A 440 9.68 15.30 9.69
C ALA A 440 9.44 14.49 10.97
N ASN A 441 10.47 13.77 11.39
CA ASN A 441 10.49 12.95 12.60
C ASN A 441 10.69 13.82 13.85
N PRO A 442 10.43 13.31 15.06
CA PRO A 442 10.54 14.10 16.28
C PRO A 442 11.95 14.60 16.62
N ASP A 443 12.99 13.95 16.08
CA ASP A 443 14.40 14.38 16.18
C ASP A 443 14.80 15.45 15.14
N SER A 444 13.83 15.96 14.36
CA SER A 444 14.00 16.92 13.25
C SER A 444 14.70 16.37 12.00
N THR A 445 15.01 15.07 11.93
CA THR A 445 15.33 14.41 10.66
C THR A 445 14.08 14.36 9.78
N PHE A 446 14.24 14.21 8.47
CA PHE A 446 13.09 14.25 7.57
C PHE A 446 13.30 13.53 6.25
N LYS A 447 12.22 12.95 5.74
CA LYS A 447 12.07 12.44 4.37
C LYS A 447 11.41 13.49 3.50
N GLU A 448 11.84 13.62 2.25
CA GLU A 448 11.27 14.55 1.28
C GLU A 448 10.84 13.85 -0.01
N MET A 449 9.74 14.29 -0.59
CA MET A 449 9.20 13.77 -1.84
C MET A 449 8.90 14.92 -2.81
N SER A 450 9.21 14.71 -4.08
CA SER A 450 8.84 15.63 -5.16
C SER A 450 8.15 14.88 -6.30
N TYR A 451 7.07 15.46 -6.80
CA TYR A 451 6.24 14.89 -7.85
C TYR A 451 6.35 15.72 -9.12
N ASP A 452 6.73 15.07 -10.23
CA ASP A 452 6.70 15.66 -11.57
C ASP A 452 5.53 15.05 -12.36
N ASP A 453 4.39 15.74 -12.34
CA ASP A 453 3.17 15.31 -13.03
C ASP A 453 3.30 15.33 -14.57
N ALA A 454 4.32 16.02 -15.13
CA ALA A 454 4.52 16.07 -16.59
C ALA A 454 5.25 14.83 -17.11
N SER A 455 6.11 14.24 -16.27
CA SER A 455 6.84 12.99 -16.56
C SER A 455 6.28 11.78 -15.81
N ASN A 456 5.30 11.96 -14.92
CA ASN A 456 4.82 10.93 -14.00
C ASN A 456 5.94 10.31 -13.15
N THR A 457 6.94 11.13 -12.78
CA THR A 457 8.08 10.68 -11.98
C THR A 457 7.95 11.18 -10.53
N VAL A 458 8.24 10.31 -9.56
CA VAL A 458 8.34 10.64 -8.13
C VAL A 458 9.80 10.51 -7.71
N SER A 459 10.36 11.54 -7.09
CA SER A 459 11.66 11.46 -6.40
C SER A 459 11.45 11.44 -4.89
N VAL A 460 12.16 10.55 -4.22
CA VAL A 460 12.16 10.41 -2.76
C VAL A 460 13.59 10.61 -2.25
N PHE A 461 13.73 11.42 -1.21
CA PHE A 461 14.97 11.63 -0.46
C PHE A 461 14.76 11.12 0.96
N ASP A 462 15.62 10.20 1.39
CA ASP A 462 15.64 9.75 2.79
C ASP A 462 16.19 10.84 3.74
N GLU A 463 16.24 10.52 5.02
CA GLU A 463 16.75 11.38 6.09
C GLU A 463 18.24 11.72 5.94
N ASN A 464 19.00 10.87 5.22
CA ASN A 464 20.39 11.08 4.84
C ASN A 464 20.55 11.88 3.53
N GLN A 465 19.44 12.24 2.87
CA GLN A 465 19.37 12.90 1.57
C GLN A 465 19.86 12.03 0.40
N HIS A 466 19.82 10.71 0.53
CA HIS A 466 20.00 9.79 -0.58
C HIS A 466 18.72 9.70 -1.41
N LYS A 467 18.88 9.56 -2.73
CA LYS A 467 17.78 9.70 -3.69
C LYS A 467 17.35 8.36 -4.27
N LYS A 468 16.02 8.14 -4.35
CA LYS A 468 15.39 7.17 -5.25
C LYS A 468 14.41 7.86 -6.19
N GLU A 469 14.29 7.37 -7.42
CA GLU A 469 13.30 7.83 -8.40
C GLU A 469 12.41 6.67 -8.85
N TYR A 470 11.13 6.96 -9.03
CA TYR A 470 10.10 6.03 -9.48
C TYR A 470 9.39 6.66 -10.69
N ASP A 471 9.12 5.87 -11.72
CA ASP A 471 8.47 6.33 -12.94
C ASP A 471 7.24 5.52 -13.24
N TYR A 472 6.14 6.23 -13.49
CA TYR A 472 4.81 5.68 -13.63
C TYR A 472 4.38 5.88 -15.09
N ASP A 473 3.66 4.92 -15.68
CA ASP A 473 2.90 5.21 -16.89
C ASP A 473 1.69 6.11 -16.58
N TRP A 474 0.86 6.39 -17.59
CA TRP A 474 -0.27 7.31 -17.45
C TRP A 474 -1.49 6.72 -16.72
N VAL A 475 -1.59 5.39 -16.59
CA VAL A 475 -2.59 4.72 -15.73
C VAL A 475 -2.04 4.48 -14.32
N GLY A 476 -0.79 4.88 -14.13
CA GLY A 476 0.02 4.50 -13.01
C GLY A 476 0.19 2.99 -12.98
N ASN A 477 1.09 2.43 -13.84
CA ASN A 477 1.92 1.20 -13.72
C ASN A 477 3.44 1.52 -13.58
N LEU A 478 4.22 0.77 -12.77
CA LEU A 478 5.63 1.10 -12.44
C LEU A 478 6.57 0.74 -13.53
N LEU A 479 7.07 1.71 -14.28
CA LEU A 479 7.95 1.43 -15.39
C LEU A 479 9.39 1.17 -14.93
N TRP A 480 9.89 1.95 -13.97
CA TRP A 480 11.23 1.73 -13.43
C TRP A 480 11.45 2.39 -12.07
N ILE A 481 12.45 1.85 -11.36
CA ILE A 481 13.06 2.47 -10.19
C ILE A 481 14.52 2.71 -10.46
N LYS A 482 14.99 3.91 -10.12
CA LYS A 482 16.39 4.26 -10.15
C LYS A 482 16.89 4.59 -8.74
N GLU A 483 17.81 3.77 -8.24
CA GLU A 483 18.46 3.94 -6.94
C GLU A 483 19.84 4.58 -7.12
N TYR A 484 20.07 5.74 -6.49
CA TYR A 484 21.31 6.50 -6.64
C TYR A 484 22.32 6.10 -5.56
N THR A 485 23.57 5.80 -5.96
CA THR A 485 24.66 5.45 -5.01
C THR A 485 25.83 6.44 -5.02
N GLY A 486 25.56 7.66 -5.48
CA GLY A 486 26.53 8.74 -5.63
C GLY A 486 27.48 8.59 -6.83
N SER A 487 27.99 7.38 -7.10
CA SER A 487 28.93 7.10 -8.20
C SER A 487 28.35 6.26 -9.35
N VAL A 488 27.36 5.42 -9.04
CA VAL A 488 26.63 4.57 -9.98
C VAL A 488 25.14 4.65 -9.63
N ASN A 489 24.27 4.43 -10.60
CA ASN A 489 22.84 4.28 -10.35
C ASN A 489 22.42 2.87 -10.75
N TYR A 490 21.60 2.24 -9.93
CA TYR A 490 20.99 0.95 -10.22
C TYR A 490 19.60 1.16 -10.77
N LEU A 491 19.24 0.43 -11.82
CA LEU A 491 17.98 0.59 -12.55
C LEU A 491 17.27 -0.76 -12.60
N THR A 492 16.09 -0.83 -12.02
CA THR A 492 15.17 -1.96 -12.16
C THR A 492 14.00 -1.52 -13.02
N THR A 493 13.60 -2.32 -14.00
CA THR A 493 12.53 -1.97 -14.95
C THR A 493 11.44 -3.03 -14.98
N TYR A 494 10.20 -2.60 -15.17
CA TYR A 494 9.05 -3.48 -15.26
C TYR A 494 8.28 -3.23 -16.56
N THR A 495 7.64 -4.27 -17.09
CA THR A 495 6.74 -4.17 -18.24
C THR A 495 5.40 -4.77 -17.91
N TYR A 496 4.34 -4.31 -18.58
CA TYR A 496 2.97 -4.71 -18.32
C TYR A 496 2.27 -5.17 -19.59
N ASP A 497 1.29 -6.05 -19.44
CA ASP A 497 0.31 -6.32 -20.51
C ASP A 497 -0.77 -5.22 -20.55
N LEU A 498 -1.74 -5.37 -21.45
CA LEU A 498 -2.87 -4.43 -21.54
C LEU A 498 -3.83 -4.55 -20.36
N GLN A 499 -3.68 -5.59 -19.53
CA GLN A 499 -4.42 -5.83 -18.31
C GLN A 499 -3.67 -5.26 -17.07
N GLY A 500 -2.58 -4.52 -17.26
CA GLY A 500 -1.80 -4.00 -16.13
C GLY A 500 -1.09 -5.08 -15.31
N ASN A 501 -1.04 -6.33 -15.78
CA ASN A 501 -0.27 -7.38 -15.13
C ASN A 501 1.20 -7.25 -15.50
N VAL A 502 2.10 -7.45 -14.53
CA VAL A 502 3.56 -7.41 -14.75
C VAL A 502 3.98 -8.56 -15.64
N THR A 503 4.48 -8.30 -16.84
CA THR A 503 4.97 -9.33 -17.79
C THR A 503 6.46 -9.57 -17.68
N SER A 504 7.23 -8.61 -17.16
CA SER A 504 8.68 -8.73 -17.00
C SER A 504 9.18 -7.85 -15.88
N ILE A 505 10.15 -8.38 -15.13
CA ILE A 505 10.98 -7.63 -14.19
C ILE A 505 12.43 -7.82 -14.61
N THR A 506 13.15 -6.73 -14.88
CA THR A 506 14.59 -6.76 -15.13
C THR A 506 15.31 -6.05 -14.01
N ASP A 507 16.14 -6.79 -13.27
CA ASP A 507 16.88 -6.30 -12.12
C ASP A 507 18.06 -5.39 -12.51
N ALA A 508 18.69 -4.77 -11.51
CA ALA A 508 19.82 -3.87 -11.71
C ALA A 508 21.09 -4.53 -12.30
N ASN A 509 21.18 -5.86 -12.27
CA ASN A 509 22.24 -6.63 -12.89
C ASN A 509 21.90 -7.00 -14.35
N GLY A 510 20.69 -6.71 -14.81
CA GLY A 510 20.18 -7.05 -16.14
C GLY A 510 19.65 -8.47 -16.25
N ASN A 511 19.38 -9.16 -15.14
CA ASN A 511 18.70 -10.44 -15.14
C ASN A 511 17.19 -10.21 -15.26
N THR A 512 16.52 -10.98 -16.11
CA THR A 512 15.11 -10.78 -16.43
C THR A 512 14.28 -12.00 -16.01
N THR A 513 13.26 -11.76 -15.19
CA THR A 513 12.17 -12.71 -14.90
C THR A 513 10.96 -12.35 -15.76
N LEU A 514 10.29 -13.35 -16.32
CA LEU A 514 9.10 -13.18 -17.16
C LEU A 514 7.89 -13.84 -16.52
N TYR A 515 6.73 -13.24 -16.71
CA TYR A 515 5.46 -13.73 -16.19
C TYR A 515 4.49 -13.90 -17.37
N SER A 516 3.70 -14.97 -17.33
CA SER A 516 2.64 -15.24 -18.30
C SER A 516 1.32 -15.46 -17.58
N TYR A 517 0.26 -14.93 -18.18
CA TYR A 517 -1.09 -14.97 -17.64
C TYR A 517 -1.99 -15.65 -18.68
N GLU A 518 -2.28 -16.93 -18.47
CA GLU A 518 -3.33 -17.66 -19.20
C GLU A 518 -4.63 -17.77 -18.37
N SER A 519 -4.59 -17.29 -17.13
CA SER A 519 -5.70 -17.21 -16.18
C SER A 519 -5.98 -15.75 -15.83
N LEU A 520 -7.22 -15.44 -15.46
CA LEU A 520 -7.59 -14.14 -14.88
C LEU A 520 -7.13 -14.00 -13.42
N PHE A 521 -6.69 -15.10 -12.79
CA PHE A 521 -6.54 -15.22 -11.33
C PHE A 521 -5.09 -15.08 -10.86
N GLY A 522 -4.15 -14.94 -11.78
CA GLY A 522 -2.73 -14.83 -11.46
C GLY A 522 -1.82 -15.33 -12.57
N ALA A 523 -0.52 -15.27 -12.31
CA ALA A 523 0.49 -15.78 -13.23
C ALA A 523 0.34 -17.31 -13.35
N THR A 524 0.21 -17.82 -14.57
CA THR A 524 0.20 -19.26 -14.84
C THR A 524 1.60 -19.82 -15.06
N GLN A 525 2.56 -18.94 -15.36
CA GLN A 525 3.96 -19.30 -15.48
C GLN A 525 4.88 -18.15 -15.10
N ILE A 526 5.93 -18.48 -14.34
CA ILE A 526 7.10 -17.63 -14.11
C ILE A 526 8.28 -18.28 -14.84
N THR A 527 9.01 -17.50 -15.63
CA THR A 527 10.27 -17.93 -16.26
C THR A 527 11.43 -17.14 -15.67
N HIS A 528 12.35 -17.87 -15.06
CA HIS A 528 13.52 -17.33 -14.39
C HIS A 528 14.64 -16.92 -15.37
N PRO A 529 15.61 -16.10 -14.95
CA PRO A 529 16.75 -15.70 -15.77
C PRO A 529 17.57 -16.83 -16.42
N ASP A 530 17.59 -18.02 -15.83
CA ASP A 530 18.26 -19.22 -16.36
C ASP A 530 17.37 -20.08 -17.29
N LEU A 531 16.15 -19.61 -17.57
CA LEU A 531 15.10 -20.26 -18.36
C LEU A 531 14.40 -21.44 -17.67
N THR A 532 14.66 -21.68 -16.39
CA THR A 532 13.80 -22.57 -15.58
C THR A 532 12.43 -21.93 -15.38
N THR A 533 11.42 -22.74 -15.11
CA THR A 533 10.05 -22.26 -14.99
C THR A 533 9.33 -22.81 -13.77
N GLU A 534 8.46 -21.98 -13.22
CA GLU A 534 7.40 -22.36 -12.30
C GLU A 534 6.06 -22.23 -13.01
N THR A 535 5.13 -23.13 -12.73
CA THR A 535 3.78 -23.07 -13.32
C THR A 535 2.71 -23.25 -12.26
N PHE A 536 1.61 -22.55 -12.46
CA PHE A 536 0.48 -22.48 -11.53
C PHE A 536 -0.80 -22.76 -12.30
N ALA A 537 -1.69 -23.53 -11.69
CA ALA A 537 -3.05 -23.72 -12.20
C ALA A 537 -4.05 -23.39 -11.10
N TYR A 538 -5.09 -22.67 -11.50
CA TYR A 538 -6.15 -22.20 -10.64
C TYR A 538 -7.47 -22.90 -11.01
N ASP A 539 -8.35 -23.09 -10.04
CA ASP A 539 -9.71 -23.50 -10.34
C ASP A 539 -10.58 -22.30 -10.77
N ALA A 540 -11.86 -22.55 -11.04
CA ALA A 540 -12.79 -21.54 -11.55
C ALA A 540 -13.14 -20.41 -10.54
N VAL A 541 -12.66 -20.49 -9.30
CA VAL A 541 -12.91 -19.52 -8.23
C VAL A 541 -11.59 -18.99 -7.62
N GLY A 542 -10.44 -19.39 -8.18
CA GLY A 542 -9.14 -18.78 -7.91
C GLY A 542 -8.24 -19.54 -6.99
N ASN A 543 -8.70 -20.68 -6.48
CA ASN A 543 -7.85 -21.45 -5.60
C ASN A 543 -6.71 -22.05 -6.42
N LEU A 544 -5.49 -21.92 -5.92
CA LEU A 544 -4.32 -22.56 -6.51
C LEU A 544 -4.47 -24.07 -6.38
N VAL A 545 -4.80 -24.80 -7.45
CA VAL A 545 -4.99 -26.26 -7.39
C VAL A 545 -3.73 -27.04 -7.74
N GLN A 546 -2.75 -26.40 -8.38
CA GLN A 546 -1.49 -27.03 -8.75
C GLN A 546 -0.36 -26.02 -8.86
N LYS A 547 0.79 -26.33 -8.25
CA LYS A 547 2.08 -25.68 -8.48
C LYS A 547 3.05 -26.72 -9.04
N THR A 548 3.81 -26.39 -10.08
CA THR A 548 4.94 -27.22 -10.53
C THR A 548 6.21 -26.38 -10.60
N GLU A 549 7.24 -26.83 -9.88
CA GLU A 549 8.57 -26.23 -9.80
C GLU A 549 9.63 -27.33 -9.96
N SER A 550 10.57 -27.18 -10.91
CA SER A 550 11.65 -28.15 -11.21
C SER A 550 11.24 -29.63 -11.18
N ASP A 551 10.24 -29.99 -11.97
CA ASP A 551 9.64 -31.34 -12.07
C ASP A 551 8.93 -31.85 -10.80
N ILE A 552 8.81 -31.04 -9.73
CA ILE A 552 8.01 -31.31 -8.54
C ILE A 552 6.64 -30.69 -8.73
N THR A 553 5.60 -31.52 -8.81
CA THR A 553 4.20 -31.07 -8.84
C THR A 553 3.57 -31.24 -7.45
N THR A 554 3.06 -30.15 -6.91
CA THR A 554 2.26 -30.08 -5.69
C THR A 554 0.82 -29.75 -6.09
N THR A 555 -0.16 -30.44 -5.51
CA THR A 555 -1.58 -30.16 -5.74
C THR A 555 -2.28 -29.84 -4.44
N PHE A 556 -3.25 -28.94 -4.51
CA PHE A 556 -4.03 -28.49 -3.37
C PHE A 556 -5.49 -28.87 -3.58
N LEU A 557 -6.12 -29.37 -2.52
CA LEU A 557 -7.52 -29.74 -2.50
C LEU A 557 -8.24 -28.85 -1.49
N TYR A 558 -9.32 -28.23 -1.93
CA TYR A 558 -10.16 -27.38 -1.11
C TYR A 558 -11.53 -28.01 -0.91
N ASP A 559 -12.21 -27.64 0.17
CA ASP A 559 -13.61 -27.98 0.38
C ASP A 559 -14.55 -27.05 -0.41
N GLN A 560 -15.85 -27.15 -0.16
CA GLN A 560 -16.87 -26.38 -0.89
C GLN A 560 -16.97 -24.91 -0.46
N ILE A 561 -16.25 -24.50 0.57
CA ILE A 561 -16.12 -23.12 1.06
C ILE A 561 -14.66 -22.64 1.03
N TYR A 562 -13.83 -23.28 0.21
CA TYR A 562 -12.46 -22.88 -0.12
C TYR A 562 -11.45 -23.02 1.03
N GLN A 563 -11.75 -23.86 2.03
CA GLN A 563 -10.74 -24.21 3.04
C GLN A 563 -9.83 -25.32 2.51
N LEU A 564 -8.52 -25.19 2.75
CA LEU A 564 -7.51 -26.15 2.29
C LEU A 564 -7.62 -27.48 3.05
N MET A 565 -8.05 -28.55 2.39
CA MET A 565 -8.20 -29.88 2.98
C MET A 565 -6.94 -30.75 2.85
N GLU A 566 -6.21 -30.62 1.74
CA GLU A 566 -5.03 -31.45 1.49
C GLU A 566 -4.02 -30.74 0.60
N ILE A 567 -2.74 -30.85 0.96
CA ILE A 567 -1.60 -30.58 0.09
C ILE A 567 -0.96 -31.92 -0.26
N SER A 568 -0.93 -32.25 -1.54
CA SER A 568 -0.39 -33.49 -2.07
C SER A 568 0.94 -33.22 -2.78
N TYR A 569 2.04 -33.77 -2.22
CA TYR A 569 3.38 -33.79 -2.80
C TYR A 569 3.63 -35.14 -3.51
N PRO A 570 4.70 -35.28 -4.32
CA PRO A 570 4.97 -36.52 -5.05
C PRO A 570 5.11 -37.79 -4.18
N ASP A 571 5.50 -37.66 -2.91
CA ASP A 571 5.82 -38.77 -2.01
C ASP A 571 4.95 -38.85 -0.74
N PHE A 572 4.22 -37.79 -0.39
CA PHE A 572 3.27 -37.78 0.74
C PHE A 572 2.22 -36.67 0.59
N SER A 573 1.26 -36.63 1.50
CA SER A 573 0.32 -35.52 1.64
C SER A 573 0.27 -34.99 3.07
N VAL A 574 -0.18 -33.75 3.21
CA VAL A 574 -0.57 -33.09 4.46
C VAL A 574 -2.06 -32.83 4.37
N SER A 575 -2.85 -33.21 5.37
CA SER A 575 -4.31 -33.01 5.36
C SER A 575 -4.79 -32.25 6.58
N PHE A 576 -5.86 -31.48 6.42
CA PHE A 576 -6.45 -30.64 7.45
C PHE A 576 -7.95 -30.93 7.58
N ASP A 577 -8.45 -30.92 8.82
CA ASP A 577 -9.87 -30.94 9.13
C ASP A 577 -10.25 -29.69 9.92
N TYR A 578 -11.44 -29.16 9.67
CA TYR A 578 -11.99 -27.97 10.30
C TYR A 578 -13.29 -28.27 11.06
N ASP A 579 -13.59 -27.46 12.07
CA ASP A 579 -14.93 -27.43 12.64
C ASP A 579 -15.88 -26.52 11.84
N VAL A 580 -17.15 -26.45 12.26
CA VAL A 580 -18.19 -25.72 11.51
C VAL A 580 -18.02 -24.20 11.51
N ASN A 581 -17.15 -23.63 12.36
CA ASN A 581 -16.76 -22.22 12.34
C ASN A 581 -15.38 -22.04 11.66
N GLY A 582 -14.95 -23.02 10.86
CA GLY A 582 -13.70 -22.94 10.12
C GLY A 582 -12.44 -23.08 10.97
N ASN A 583 -12.51 -23.41 12.26
CA ASN A 583 -11.29 -23.59 13.06
C ASN A 583 -10.64 -24.94 12.74
N ARG A 584 -9.32 -24.96 12.51
CA ARG A 584 -8.59 -26.19 12.22
C ARG A 584 -8.53 -27.12 13.43
N ILE A 585 -9.16 -28.29 13.37
CA ILE A 585 -9.20 -29.26 14.49
C ILE A 585 -8.19 -30.40 14.36
N LEU A 586 -7.70 -30.67 13.15
CA LEU A 586 -6.70 -31.71 12.90
C LEU A 586 -5.77 -31.31 11.76
N MET A 587 -4.48 -31.62 11.92
CA MET A 587 -3.51 -31.70 10.84
C MET A 587 -2.86 -33.10 10.88
N THR A 588 -2.75 -33.74 9.72
CA THR A 588 -2.02 -35.00 9.55
C THR A 588 -0.90 -34.81 8.53
N ASP A 589 0.32 -35.20 8.90
CA ASP A 589 1.52 -35.08 8.06
C ASP A 589 2.42 -36.32 8.24
N PRO A 590 3.53 -36.47 7.49
CA PRO A 590 4.39 -37.65 7.58
C PRO A 590 4.99 -37.92 8.97
N ALA A 591 5.10 -36.90 9.82
CA ALA A 591 5.68 -37.00 11.15
C ALA A 591 4.65 -37.33 12.24
N GLY A 592 3.35 -37.14 11.97
CA GLY A 592 2.27 -37.54 12.86
C GLY A 592 1.02 -36.68 12.72
N THR A 593 0.34 -36.45 13.84
CA THR A 593 -0.89 -35.65 13.89
C THR A 593 -0.75 -34.51 14.88
N THR A 594 -1.34 -33.36 14.56
CA THR A 594 -1.63 -32.27 15.51
C THR A 594 -3.13 -32.10 15.62
N SER A 595 -3.68 -32.13 16.84
CA SER A 595 -5.09 -31.83 17.07
C SER A 595 -5.26 -30.57 17.90
N TYR A 596 -6.31 -29.80 17.62
CA TYR A 596 -6.61 -28.54 18.28
C TYR A 596 -7.98 -28.57 18.96
N THR A 597 -8.14 -27.82 20.04
CA THR A 597 -9.45 -27.59 20.67
C THR A 597 -9.66 -26.10 20.89
N TYR A 598 -10.91 -25.64 20.79
CA TYR A 598 -11.26 -24.23 20.88
C TYR A 598 -12.34 -23.98 21.95
N ASP A 599 -12.38 -22.78 22.51
CA ASP A 599 -13.49 -22.33 23.35
C ASP A 599 -14.65 -21.73 22.52
N GLU A 600 -15.67 -21.20 23.20
CA GLU A 600 -16.85 -20.59 22.57
C GLU A 600 -16.56 -19.25 21.88
N ARG A 601 -15.33 -18.71 22.01
CA ARG A 601 -14.83 -17.53 21.31
C ARG A 601 -13.85 -17.90 20.20
N ASN A 602 -13.82 -19.16 19.77
CA ASN A 602 -12.90 -19.69 18.76
C ASN A 602 -11.41 -19.50 19.14
N ARG A 603 -11.08 -19.41 20.44
CA ARG A 603 -9.67 -19.33 20.89
C ARG A 603 -9.10 -20.72 21.14
N CYS A 604 -7.90 -21.00 20.64
CA CYS A 604 -7.25 -22.31 20.81
C CYS A 604 -6.92 -22.59 22.28
N THR A 605 -7.57 -23.58 22.90
CA THR A 605 -7.37 -23.97 24.30
C THR A 605 -6.38 -25.12 24.47
N SER A 606 -6.10 -25.89 23.41
CA SER A 606 -5.08 -26.93 23.43
C SER A 606 -4.57 -27.27 22.03
N GLU A 607 -3.26 -27.52 21.95
CA GLU A 607 -2.59 -28.16 20.82
C GLU A 607 -1.98 -29.48 21.31
N THR A 608 -2.27 -30.58 20.64
CA THR A 608 -1.67 -31.89 20.93
C THR A 608 -0.96 -32.44 19.71
N ARG A 609 0.37 -32.43 19.75
CA ARG A 609 1.23 -33.00 18.71
C ARG A 609 1.65 -34.42 19.08
N THR A 610 1.43 -35.38 18.19
CA THR A 610 1.87 -36.78 18.39
C THR A 610 3.05 -37.09 17.48
N ILE A 611 4.25 -37.26 18.04
CA ILE A 611 5.48 -37.57 17.30
C ILE A 611 5.91 -38.99 17.68
N ASN A 612 6.06 -39.87 16.67
CA ASN A 612 6.42 -41.29 16.89
C ASN A 612 5.51 -42.00 17.93
N GLY A 613 4.22 -41.64 17.96
CA GLY A 613 3.22 -42.20 18.89
C GLY A 613 3.27 -41.65 20.32
N VAL A 614 4.10 -40.63 20.60
CA VAL A 614 4.16 -39.95 21.89
C VAL A 614 3.45 -38.59 21.77
N PRO A 615 2.41 -38.32 22.58
CA PRO A 615 1.73 -37.03 22.57
C PRO A 615 2.49 -36.00 23.41
N TYR A 616 2.58 -34.79 22.87
CA TYR A 616 3.05 -33.57 23.51
C TYR A 616 1.89 -32.60 23.52
N VAL A 617 1.41 -32.26 24.72
CA VAL A 617 0.19 -31.47 24.91
C VAL A 617 0.58 -30.11 25.46
N ILE A 618 0.11 -29.06 24.81
CA ILE A 618 0.11 -27.70 25.33
C ILE A 618 -1.34 -27.29 25.54
N THR A 619 -1.62 -26.61 26.65
CA THR A 619 -2.94 -26.04 26.93
C THR A 619 -2.83 -24.57 27.28
N TYR A 620 -3.77 -23.78 26.79
CA TYR A 620 -3.83 -22.33 26.97
C TYR A 620 -5.04 -21.94 27.82
N ALA A 621 -4.88 -20.91 28.63
CA ALA A 621 -5.97 -20.28 29.35
C ALA A 621 -6.00 -18.79 29.01
N TYR A 622 -7.21 -18.26 28.82
CA TYR A 622 -7.44 -16.87 28.48
C TYR A 622 -8.29 -16.18 29.55
N ASP A 623 -8.13 -14.86 29.67
CA ASP A 623 -9.06 -14.03 30.44
C ASP A 623 -10.26 -13.56 29.59
N ALA A 624 -11.09 -12.69 30.17
CA ALA A 624 -12.25 -12.11 29.51
C ALA A 624 -11.87 -11.18 28.34
N GLY A 625 -10.67 -10.60 28.33
CA GLY A 625 -10.16 -9.76 27.25
C GLY A 625 -9.45 -10.55 26.15
N SER A 626 -9.54 -11.88 26.15
CA SER A 626 -8.83 -12.76 25.19
C SER A 626 -7.32 -12.74 25.25
N ARG A 627 -6.75 -12.29 26.37
CA ARG A 627 -5.31 -12.35 26.60
C ARG A 627 -4.94 -13.71 27.20
N MET A 628 -3.83 -14.31 26.75
CA MET A 628 -3.36 -15.59 27.29
C MET A 628 -2.79 -15.40 28.69
N ILE A 629 -3.44 -15.93 29.72
CA ILE A 629 -3.02 -15.81 31.13
C ILE A 629 -2.25 -17.02 31.64
N ALA A 630 -2.30 -18.16 30.95
CA ALA A 630 -1.46 -19.31 31.28
C ALA A 630 -1.23 -20.25 30.10
N ALA A 631 -0.06 -20.89 30.09
CA ALA A 631 0.28 -22.02 29.23
C ALA A 631 0.82 -23.18 30.09
N SER A 632 0.34 -24.40 29.85
CA SER A 632 0.86 -25.61 30.49
C SER A 632 1.57 -26.51 29.48
N TYR A 633 2.70 -27.07 29.87
CA TYR A 633 3.64 -27.76 28.99
C TYR A 633 3.75 -29.27 29.28
N PRO A 634 4.36 -30.06 28.37
CA PRO A 634 4.50 -31.51 28.56
C PRO A 634 5.30 -31.93 29.82
N ASP A 635 6.19 -31.08 30.34
CA ASP A 635 6.91 -31.32 31.61
C ASP A 635 6.08 -30.99 32.87
N GLN A 636 4.79 -30.66 32.71
CA GLN A 636 3.87 -30.18 33.75
C GLN A 636 4.22 -28.79 34.31
N SER A 637 5.16 -28.06 33.71
CA SER A 637 5.35 -26.66 34.03
C SER A 637 4.13 -25.85 33.58
N VAL A 638 3.85 -24.79 34.33
CA VAL A 638 2.80 -23.81 34.03
C VAL A 638 3.45 -22.45 34.08
N ILE A 639 3.37 -21.72 32.97
CA ILE A 639 3.79 -20.33 32.87
C ILE A 639 2.53 -19.48 32.89
N THR A 640 2.50 -18.47 33.75
CA THR A 640 1.38 -17.54 33.90
C THR A 640 1.79 -16.16 33.45
N TYR A 641 0.85 -15.41 32.89
CA TYR A 641 1.07 -14.06 32.37
C TYR A 641 0.16 -13.09 33.09
N GLU A 642 0.71 -11.96 33.52
CA GLU A 642 -0.02 -10.87 34.14
C GLU A 642 0.13 -9.63 33.26
N TYR A 643 -0.99 -8.97 32.99
CA TYR A 643 -1.06 -7.80 32.13
C TYR A 643 -1.44 -6.56 32.95
N ASP A 644 -0.98 -5.39 32.52
CA ASP A 644 -1.43 -4.13 33.09
C ASP A 644 -2.81 -3.71 32.52
N SER A 645 -3.31 -2.54 32.93
CA SER A 645 -4.61 -2.06 32.47
C SER A 645 -4.59 -1.37 31.10
N LEU A 646 -3.44 -1.40 30.40
CA LEU A 646 -3.32 -1.10 28.97
C LEU A 646 -3.16 -2.38 28.15
N ASN A 647 -3.44 -3.54 28.73
CA ASN A 647 -3.33 -4.85 28.08
C ASN A 647 -1.89 -5.22 27.67
N ARG A 648 -0.86 -4.57 28.23
CA ARG A 648 0.55 -4.91 28.00
C ARG A 648 1.01 -5.96 29.00
N LEU A 649 1.89 -6.87 28.57
CA LEU A 649 2.45 -7.90 29.45
C LEU A 649 3.33 -7.27 30.54
N ALA A 650 2.85 -7.26 31.79
CA ALA A 650 3.49 -6.57 32.91
C ALA A 650 4.33 -7.51 33.80
N ALA A 651 3.99 -8.79 33.85
CA ALA A 651 4.81 -9.78 34.56
C ALA A 651 4.61 -11.20 34.04
N ILE A 652 5.65 -12.00 34.21
CA ILE A 652 5.60 -13.46 34.18
C ILE A 652 6.07 -13.92 35.57
N PRO A 653 5.13 -14.17 36.52
CA PRO A 653 5.45 -14.48 37.90
C PRO A 653 6.48 -15.62 38.05
N GLY A 654 7.52 -15.34 38.85
CA GLY A 654 8.64 -16.26 39.06
C GLY A 654 9.76 -16.17 38.01
N TYR A 655 9.59 -15.34 36.97
CA TYR A 655 10.59 -15.13 35.92
C TYR A 655 10.98 -13.66 35.77
N ALA A 656 10.04 -12.77 35.43
CA ALA A 656 10.35 -11.35 35.22
C ALA A 656 9.14 -10.43 35.44
N GLN A 657 9.41 -9.15 35.68
CA GLN A 657 8.46 -8.06 35.68
C GLN A 657 8.93 -6.99 34.69
N PHE A 658 7.98 -6.40 33.96
CA PHE A 658 8.24 -5.41 32.93
C PHE A 658 7.62 -4.07 33.32
N THR A 659 8.36 -2.99 33.13
CA THR A 659 7.84 -1.63 33.24
C THR A 659 7.93 -0.96 31.89
N PHE A 660 6.98 -0.07 31.63
CA PHE A 660 6.90 0.67 30.38
C PHE A 660 6.94 2.17 30.68
N ASP A 661 7.45 2.96 29.73
CA ASP A 661 7.42 4.42 29.81
C ASP A 661 6.07 5.00 29.31
N ALA A 662 6.07 6.31 29.02
CA ALA A 662 4.90 7.02 28.54
C ALA A 662 4.58 6.72 27.07
N ASP A 663 5.52 6.22 26.28
CA ASP A 663 5.36 5.81 24.88
C ASP A 663 4.95 4.34 24.75
N SER A 664 4.69 3.68 25.88
CA SER A 664 4.48 2.23 25.95
C SER A 664 5.67 1.38 25.54
N LEU A 665 6.87 1.96 25.46
CA LEU A 665 8.11 1.22 25.27
C LEU A 665 8.56 0.60 26.59
N ILE A 666 9.22 -0.56 26.53
CA ILE A 666 9.73 -1.23 27.71
C ILE A 666 10.89 -0.41 28.31
N SER A 667 10.73 0.10 29.54
CA SER A 667 11.77 0.88 30.22
C SER A 667 12.65 0.03 31.14
N SER A 668 12.13 -1.08 31.68
CA SER A 668 12.91 -1.98 32.53
C SER A 668 12.33 -3.39 32.57
N THR A 669 13.21 -4.39 32.66
CA THR A 669 12.91 -5.78 32.99
C THR A 669 13.60 -6.17 34.29
N THR A 670 12.82 -6.45 35.33
CA THR A 670 13.34 -7.00 36.60
C THR A 670 13.19 -8.51 36.62
N TYR A 671 14.30 -9.24 36.57
CA TYR A 671 14.33 -10.70 36.58
C TYR A 671 14.24 -11.27 38.01
N SER A 672 13.73 -12.49 38.14
CA SER A 672 13.52 -13.14 39.44
C SER A 672 14.80 -13.62 40.12
N ASN A 673 15.90 -13.75 39.36
CA ASN A 673 17.24 -13.89 39.94
C ASN A 673 17.80 -12.58 40.49
N GLY A 674 17.07 -11.46 40.34
CA GLY A 674 17.38 -10.13 40.83
C GLY A 674 18.39 -9.35 39.99
N THR A 675 18.62 -9.71 38.74
CA THR A 675 19.19 -8.79 37.73
C THR A 675 18.10 -7.86 37.20
N VAL A 676 18.49 -6.69 36.72
CA VAL A 676 17.58 -5.69 36.13
C VAL A 676 18.17 -5.26 34.81
N THR A 677 17.39 -5.25 33.73
CA THR A 677 17.79 -4.67 32.44
C THR A 677 16.98 -3.41 32.19
N ASP A 678 17.64 -2.26 32.11
CA ASP A 678 17.03 -0.95 31.82
C ASP A 678 17.26 -0.57 30.36
N TYR A 679 16.29 0.14 29.78
CA TYR A 679 16.27 0.58 28.38
C TYR A 679 16.03 2.09 28.33
N ASP A 680 16.85 2.79 27.54
CA ASP A 680 16.66 4.20 27.23
C ASP A 680 16.48 4.36 25.72
N TYR A 681 15.56 5.22 25.30
CA TYR A 681 15.23 5.50 23.90
C TYR A 681 15.50 6.95 23.52
N ASP A 682 15.70 7.22 22.23
CA ASP A 682 15.57 8.57 21.68
C ASP A 682 14.12 8.90 21.33
N ASN A 683 13.88 10.13 20.89
CA ASN A 683 12.55 10.62 20.53
C ASN A 683 11.95 9.95 19.27
N CYS A 684 12.69 9.05 18.61
CA CYS A 684 12.22 8.26 17.48
C CYS A 684 12.07 6.78 17.87
N HIS A 685 11.97 6.49 19.17
CA HIS A 685 11.77 5.14 19.72
C HIS A 685 12.91 4.16 19.42
N ARG A 686 14.12 4.67 19.15
CA ARG A 686 15.32 3.85 18.94
C ARG A 686 16.10 3.68 20.25
N PRO A 687 16.49 2.45 20.64
CA PRO A 687 17.25 2.23 21.88
C PRO A 687 18.60 2.95 21.85
N VAL A 688 18.84 3.90 22.75
CA VAL A 688 20.17 4.54 22.91
C VAL A 688 21.03 3.85 23.96
N SER A 689 20.41 3.16 24.93
CA SER A 689 21.11 2.35 25.93
C SER A 689 20.30 1.12 26.33
N ILE A 690 20.99 -0.01 26.51
CA ILE A 690 20.46 -1.21 27.15
C ILE A 690 21.48 -1.65 28.20
N SER A 691 21.10 -1.65 29.48
CA SER A 691 22.01 -1.92 30.60
C SER A 691 21.46 -2.97 31.54
N THR A 692 22.21 -4.05 31.80
CA THR A 692 21.87 -5.10 32.76
C THR A 692 22.74 -4.99 34.01
N LEU A 693 22.10 -4.86 35.17
CA LEU A 693 22.74 -4.66 36.47
C LEU A 693 22.39 -5.77 37.47
N LYS A 694 23.28 -5.97 38.45
CA LYS A 694 23.05 -6.79 39.65
C LYS A 694 23.57 -6.08 40.89
N ASN A 695 22.68 -5.73 41.82
CA ASN A 695 23.03 -4.96 43.03
C ASN A 695 23.87 -3.71 42.68
N ASP A 696 23.40 -2.92 41.71
CA ASP A 696 24.06 -1.71 41.18
C ASP A 696 25.43 -1.94 40.53
N SER A 697 25.80 -3.19 40.23
CA SER A 697 27.00 -3.53 39.45
C SER A 697 26.62 -3.88 38.02
N ASP A 698 27.23 -3.21 37.04
CA ASP A 698 26.99 -3.45 35.62
C ASP A 698 27.51 -4.83 35.19
N LEU A 699 26.62 -5.64 34.61
CA LEU A 699 26.95 -6.92 33.98
C LEU A 699 27.02 -6.81 32.46
N LEU A 700 26.20 -5.95 31.87
CA LEU A 700 26.17 -5.64 30.43
C LEU A 700 25.74 -4.18 30.27
N SER A 701 26.40 -3.43 29.40
CA SER A 701 25.95 -2.12 28.93
C SER A 701 26.19 -2.07 27.43
N LEU A 702 25.17 -1.66 26.69
CA LEU A 702 25.16 -1.46 25.24
C LEU A 702 24.71 -0.03 24.99
N ASN A 703 25.47 0.77 24.24
CA ASN A 703 25.12 2.15 23.91
C ASN A 703 25.23 2.36 22.41
N TYR A 704 24.21 2.99 21.82
CA TYR A 704 24.04 3.10 20.38
C TYR A 704 24.11 4.54 19.90
N GLN A 705 24.63 4.73 18.68
CA GLN A 705 24.51 5.97 17.93
C GLN A 705 23.96 5.69 16.54
N TYR A 706 23.15 6.60 16.05
CA TYR A 706 22.41 6.47 14.80
C TYR A 706 22.81 7.56 13.81
N ASP A 707 22.73 7.26 12.52
CA ASP A 707 22.62 8.30 11.49
C ASP A 707 21.17 8.80 11.37
N PRO A 708 20.90 9.86 10.58
CA PRO A 708 19.54 10.35 10.35
C PRO A 708 18.53 9.31 9.85
N ALA A 709 18.94 8.32 9.05
CA ALA A 709 18.06 7.25 8.54
C ALA A 709 17.86 6.09 9.55
N GLY A 710 18.41 6.22 10.75
CA GLY A 710 18.29 5.22 11.81
C GLY A 710 19.23 4.02 11.68
N ASN A 711 20.28 4.10 10.86
CA ASN A 711 21.31 3.07 10.82
C ASN A 711 22.24 3.21 12.04
N ILE A 712 22.59 2.11 12.70
CA ILE A 712 23.52 2.12 13.83
C ILE A 712 24.93 2.41 13.31
N THR A 713 25.49 3.58 13.64
CA THR A 713 26.86 3.97 13.22
C THR A 713 27.93 3.59 14.24
N GLN A 714 27.53 3.43 15.50
CA GLN A 714 28.42 3.02 16.57
C GLN A 714 27.66 2.21 17.63
N MET A 715 28.29 1.15 18.14
CA MET A 715 27.84 0.41 19.32
C MET A 715 29.00 0.29 20.31
N GLU A 716 28.87 0.88 21.49
CA GLU A 716 29.83 0.68 22.59
C GLU A 716 29.27 -0.34 23.56
N TYR A 717 30.09 -1.32 23.95
CA TYR A 717 29.67 -2.29 24.95
C TYR A 717 30.69 -2.54 26.06
N ASN A 718 30.16 -2.83 27.25
CA ASN A 718 30.90 -3.29 28.42
C ASN A 718 30.18 -4.52 28.98
N GLN A 719 30.89 -5.63 29.13
CA GLN A 719 30.29 -6.90 29.55
C GLN A 719 31.18 -7.65 30.54
N GLN A 720 30.57 -8.15 31.60
CA GLN A 720 31.21 -9.04 32.55
C GLN A 720 31.18 -10.49 32.06
N LEU A 721 32.35 -11.08 31.89
CA LEU A 721 32.51 -12.48 31.52
C LEU A 721 32.27 -13.42 32.73
N PRO A 722 31.99 -14.73 32.48
CA PRO A 722 31.77 -15.71 33.55
C PRO A 722 32.97 -15.94 34.49
N ASP A 723 34.17 -15.55 34.07
CA ASP A 723 35.39 -15.58 34.90
C ASP A 723 35.65 -14.27 35.66
N PHE A 724 34.65 -13.39 35.70
CA PHE A 724 34.67 -12.06 36.34
C PHE A 724 35.62 -11.05 35.70
N GLN A 725 36.16 -11.32 34.50
CA GLN A 725 36.83 -10.28 33.71
C GLN A 725 35.80 -9.34 33.08
N GLN A 726 36.20 -8.09 32.86
CA GLN A 726 35.41 -7.11 32.10
C GLN A 726 35.94 -7.04 30.68
N MET A 727 35.04 -7.07 29.71
CA MET A 727 35.32 -6.91 28.29
C MET A 727 34.67 -5.63 27.80
N GLN A 728 35.45 -4.78 27.15
CA GLN A 728 34.98 -3.50 26.62
C GLN A 728 35.39 -3.38 25.17
N SER A 729 34.45 -2.95 24.33
CA SER A 729 34.72 -2.68 22.93
C SER A 729 33.86 -1.55 22.39
N THR A 730 34.31 -1.01 21.27
CA THR A 730 33.61 -0.03 20.48
C THR A 730 33.56 -0.56 19.06
N GLU A 731 32.35 -0.77 18.57
CA GLU A 731 32.09 -1.17 17.20
C GLU A 731 31.66 0.05 16.38
N ILE A 732 32.24 0.22 15.20
CA ILE A 732 31.96 1.36 14.30
C ILE A 732 31.52 0.81 12.95
N PHE A 733 30.41 1.34 12.43
CA PHE A 733 29.78 0.87 11.21
C PHE A 733 29.67 1.98 10.16
N GLY A 734 29.70 1.59 8.89
CA GLY A 734 29.50 2.50 7.77
C GLY A 734 28.62 1.86 6.71
N TYR A 735 27.81 2.68 6.05
CA TYR A 735 26.77 2.27 5.09
C TYR A 735 26.98 2.95 3.74
N ASP A 736 26.47 2.34 2.67
CA ASP A 736 26.30 3.03 1.39
C ASP A 736 24.96 3.77 1.32
N TRP A 737 24.66 4.41 0.18
CA TRP A 737 23.44 5.22 0.00
C TRP A 737 22.15 4.40 -0.09
N LEU A 738 22.24 3.07 -0.07
CA LEU A 738 21.10 2.16 0.01
C LEU A 738 20.99 1.53 1.40
N ASP A 739 21.65 2.14 2.39
CA ASP A 739 21.73 1.68 3.78
C ASP A 739 22.32 0.28 3.94
N ARG A 740 23.14 -0.19 2.99
CA ARG A 740 23.81 -1.49 3.08
C ARG A 740 25.12 -1.35 3.84
N LEU A 741 25.41 -2.27 4.76
CA LEU A 741 26.63 -2.24 5.58
C LEU A 741 27.88 -2.44 4.72
N ILE A 742 28.75 -1.43 4.61
CA ILE A 742 30.00 -1.49 3.82
C ILE A 742 31.27 -1.57 4.68
N SER A 743 31.20 -1.24 5.97
CA SER A 743 32.32 -1.41 6.89
C SER A 743 31.87 -1.69 8.31
N ALA A 744 32.62 -2.51 9.03
CA ALA A 744 32.47 -2.74 10.46
C ALA A 744 33.85 -2.91 11.11
N GLU A 745 34.13 -2.18 12.20
CA GLU A 745 35.37 -2.29 12.97
C GLU A 745 35.02 -2.62 14.42
N GLY A 746 35.62 -3.66 14.99
CA GLY A 746 35.37 -4.09 16.38
C GLY A 746 36.39 -5.15 16.84
N ASP A 747 36.01 -5.96 17.84
CA ASP A 747 36.91 -7.02 18.36
C ASP A 747 37.19 -8.14 17.36
N TYR A 748 36.31 -8.32 16.37
CA TYR A 748 36.51 -9.19 15.21
C TYR A 748 37.50 -8.59 14.18
N GLY A 749 38.08 -7.42 14.46
CA GLY A 749 38.93 -6.66 13.53
C GLY A 749 38.11 -5.78 12.60
N SER A 750 38.71 -5.42 11.47
CA SER A 750 38.05 -4.62 10.43
C SER A 750 37.48 -5.52 9.34
N LEU A 751 36.20 -5.32 9.04
CA LEU A 751 35.46 -5.93 7.94
C LEU A 751 35.05 -4.84 6.95
N SER A 752 35.20 -5.13 5.66
CA SER A 752 34.82 -4.26 4.56
C SER A 752 34.02 -5.06 3.54
N TYR A 753 32.89 -4.52 3.09
CA TYR A 753 31.97 -5.19 2.19
C TYR A 753 31.79 -4.38 0.91
N SER A 754 31.51 -5.07 -0.19
CA SER A 754 31.03 -4.45 -1.42
C SER A 754 29.89 -5.27 -1.98
N TYR A 755 29.00 -4.64 -2.76
CA TYR A 755 27.78 -5.26 -3.28
C TYR A 755 27.60 -4.93 -4.77
N ASP A 756 26.85 -5.77 -5.48
CA ASP A 756 26.32 -5.44 -6.80
C ASP A 756 25.00 -4.64 -6.70
N GLY A 757 24.32 -4.42 -7.83
CA GLY A 757 23.10 -3.63 -7.88
C GLY A 757 21.87 -4.27 -7.24
N VAL A 758 21.91 -5.58 -7.01
CA VAL A 758 20.80 -6.34 -6.42
C VAL A 758 21.14 -6.85 -5.01
N GLY A 759 22.23 -6.35 -4.43
CA GLY A 759 22.61 -6.65 -3.05
C GLY A 759 23.38 -7.95 -2.85
N ASN A 760 23.89 -8.61 -3.90
CA ASN A 760 24.82 -9.71 -3.67
C ASN A 760 26.15 -9.14 -3.15
N ARG A 761 26.65 -9.66 -2.03
CA ARG A 761 27.97 -9.30 -1.49
C ARG A 761 29.07 -9.74 -2.45
N LEU A 762 29.81 -8.83 -3.07
CA LEU A 762 30.91 -9.11 -3.99
C LEU A 762 32.25 -9.36 -3.29
N SER A 763 32.46 -8.74 -2.13
CA SER A 763 33.66 -8.95 -1.32
C SER A 763 33.39 -8.83 0.18
N GLN A 764 34.23 -9.50 0.97
CA GLN A 764 34.41 -9.28 2.40
C GLN A 764 35.91 -9.27 2.68
N ASN A 765 36.50 -8.10 2.92
CA ASN A 765 37.96 -7.91 2.92
C ASN A 765 38.58 -8.51 1.63
N ASP A 766 39.53 -9.44 1.77
CA ASP A 766 40.19 -10.13 0.65
C ASP A 766 39.36 -11.31 0.07
N LEU A 767 38.25 -11.68 0.72
CA LEU A 767 37.36 -12.75 0.25
C LEU A 767 36.48 -12.22 -0.88
N MET A 768 36.58 -12.81 -2.07
CA MET A 768 35.73 -12.48 -3.21
C MET A 768 34.61 -13.49 -3.37
N TYR A 769 33.43 -13.01 -3.74
CA TYR A 769 32.22 -13.80 -3.96
C TYR A 769 31.86 -13.74 -5.45
N THR A 770 31.31 -14.82 -6.00
CA THR A 770 30.90 -14.90 -7.40
C THR A 770 29.54 -15.55 -7.51
N TYR A 771 28.65 -14.93 -8.28
CA TYR A 771 27.26 -15.35 -8.43
C TYR A 771 26.94 -15.69 -9.89
N ASN A 772 25.89 -16.48 -10.11
CA ASN A 772 25.27 -16.63 -11.42
C ASN A 772 24.14 -15.60 -11.62
N ASN A 773 23.42 -15.70 -12.74
CA ASN A 773 22.28 -14.84 -13.09
C ASN A 773 21.02 -15.10 -12.24
N MET A 774 21.01 -16.15 -11.42
CA MET A 774 19.96 -16.46 -10.43
C MET A 774 20.29 -15.93 -9.04
N ASN A 775 21.35 -15.13 -8.88
CA ASN A 775 21.87 -14.67 -7.60
C ASN A 775 22.36 -15.80 -6.67
N GLU A 776 22.62 -16.99 -7.20
CA GLU A 776 23.19 -18.12 -6.45
C GLU A 776 24.69 -17.92 -6.28
N LEU A 777 25.20 -18.08 -5.05
CA LEU A 777 26.61 -17.93 -4.72
C LEU A 777 27.35 -19.17 -5.22
N VAL A 778 28.12 -19.06 -6.30
CA VAL A 778 28.82 -20.18 -6.94
C VAL A 778 30.17 -20.47 -6.27
N SER A 779 30.87 -19.43 -5.82
CA SER A 779 32.14 -19.59 -5.12
C SER A 779 32.52 -18.38 -4.27
N THR A 780 33.24 -18.66 -3.19
CA THR A 780 34.16 -17.69 -2.56
C THR A 780 35.60 -18.20 -2.73
N ASN A 781 36.63 -17.35 -2.82
CA ASN A 781 38.03 -17.72 -3.15
C ASN A 781 38.45 -19.22 -3.06
N SER A 782 38.23 -19.89 -1.91
CA SER A 782 38.54 -21.31 -1.66
C SER A 782 37.33 -22.24 -1.40
N THR A 783 36.11 -21.72 -1.43
CA THR A 783 34.86 -22.48 -1.23
C THR A 783 34.02 -22.48 -2.50
N THR A 784 33.50 -23.65 -2.91
CA THR A 784 32.59 -23.78 -4.07
C THR A 784 31.24 -24.29 -3.64
N PHE A 785 30.19 -23.84 -4.32
CA PHE A 785 28.80 -24.21 -4.06
C PHE A 785 28.14 -24.81 -5.30
N SER A 786 27.09 -25.60 -5.10
CA SER A 786 26.19 -26.07 -6.17
C SER A 786 24.75 -25.99 -5.69
N TYR A 787 23.81 -25.93 -6.63
CA TYR A 787 22.39 -25.75 -6.39
C TYR A 787 21.57 -26.78 -7.16
N ASP A 788 20.36 -27.06 -6.69
CA ASP A 788 19.35 -27.73 -7.50
C ASP A 788 18.58 -26.69 -8.33
N ASP A 789 17.66 -27.19 -9.17
CA ASP A 789 16.89 -26.34 -10.08
C ASP A 789 15.89 -25.43 -9.33
N ASN A 790 15.55 -25.73 -8.06
CA ASN A 790 14.76 -24.86 -7.16
C ASN A 790 15.61 -23.74 -6.53
N GLY A 791 16.92 -23.71 -6.77
CA GLY A 791 17.83 -22.77 -6.13
C GLY A 791 18.16 -23.11 -4.68
N ASN A 792 17.99 -24.35 -4.25
CA ASN A 792 18.49 -24.78 -2.95
C ASN A 792 19.98 -25.09 -3.05
N THR A 793 20.76 -24.63 -2.09
CA THR A 793 22.17 -24.99 -1.99
C THR A 793 22.30 -26.50 -1.76
N LEU A 794 22.88 -27.25 -2.70
CA LEU A 794 23.12 -28.71 -2.59
C LEU A 794 24.44 -29.06 -1.93
N THR A 795 25.50 -28.31 -2.23
CA THR A 795 26.83 -28.58 -1.66
C THR A 795 27.57 -27.32 -1.33
N LYS A 796 28.34 -27.32 -0.24
CA LYS A 796 29.40 -26.36 0.08
C LYS A 796 30.70 -27.14 0.22
N THR A 797 31.76 -26.78 -0.51
CA THR A 797 33.05 -27.47 -0.44
C THR A 797 34.17 -26.49 -0.15
N HIS A 798 34.85 -26.66 0.99
CA HIS A 798 35.99 -25.86 1.40
C HIS A 798 37.21 -26.76 1.64
N GLY A 799 38.23 -26.65 0.77
CA GLY A 799 39.43 -27.49 0.88
C GLY A 799 39.11 -28.98 0.72
N ILE A 800 39.23 -29.76 1.81
CA ILE A 800 38.92 -31.20 1.83
C ILE A 800 37.53 -31.50 2.40
N ASP A 801 36.87 -30.50 2.99
CA ASP A 801 35.58 -30.66 3.63
C ASP A 801 34.46 -30.34 2.63
N THR A 802 33.51 -31.25 2.49
CA THR A 802 32.29 -31.06 1.71
C THR A 802 31.08 -31.29 2.58
N TRP A 803 30.18 -30.31 2.61
CA TRP A 803 28.84 -30.40 3.13
C TRP A 803 27.87 -30.65 1.99
N SER A 804 26.92 -31.55 2.18
CA SER A 804 25.80 -31.80 1.28
C SER A 804 24.50 -31.58 2.04
N TYR A 805 23.60 -30.82 1.44
CA TYR A 805 22.31 -30.45 1.99
C TYR A 805 21.22 -31.16 1.19
N ILE A 806 20.31 -31.82 1.88
CA ILE A 806 19.29 -32.69 1.26
C ILE A 806 17.92 -32.14 1.64
N TYR A 807 17.08 -31.86 0.65
CA TYR A 807 15.75 -31.28 0.81
C TYR A 807 14.66 -32.30 0.51
N ASP A 808 13.50 -32.15 1.14
CA ASP A 808 12.30 -32.92 0.78
C ASP A 808 11.50 -32.26 -0.35
N LYS A 809 10.33 -32.81 -0.67
CA LYS A 809 9.46 -32.29 -1.74
C LYS A 809 8.67 -31.03 -1.36
N ARG A 810 8.81 -30.55 -0.12
CA ARG A 810 8.33 -29.24 0.33
C ARG A 810 9.39 -28.15 0.21
N ASN A 811 10.55 -28.47 -0.38
CA ASN A 811 11.70 -27.56 -0.39
C ASN A 811 12.35 -27.35 0.99
N LEU A 812 12.07 -28.21 1.98
CA LEU A 812 12.60 -28.08 3.35
C LEU A 812 13.88 -28.90 3.55
N LEU A 813 14.91 -28.31 4.17
CA LEU A 813 16.18 -28.99 4.46
C LEU A 813 15.97 -30.13 5.47
N THR A 814 16.19 -31.38 5.10
CA THR A 814 15.95 -32.56 5.96
C THR A 814 17.21 -33.24 6.45
N GLU A 815 18.35 -33.11 5.75
CA GLU A 815 19.61 -33.75 6.17
C GLU A 815 20.83 -32.96 5.73
N ILE A 816 21.86 -32.91 6.59
CA ILE A 816 23.17 -32.35 6.30
C ILE A 816 24.23 -33.43 6.48
N VAL A 817 25.05 -33.63 5.44
CA VAL A 817 26.14 -34.61 5.41
C VAL A 817 27.47 -33.90 5.26
N LYS A 818 28.39 -34.07 6.21
CA LYS A 818 29.78 -33.59 6.10
C LYS A 818 30.71 -34.77 5.82
N ASN A 819 31.45 -34.73 4.72
CA ASN A 819 32.43 -35.78 4.34
C ASN A 819 31.86 -37.21 4.42
N GLN A 820 30.66 -37.43 3.87
CA GLN A 820 29.90 -38.70 3.90
C GLN A 820 29.37 -39.12 5.28
N GLN A 821 29.49 -38.28 6.31
CA GLN A 821 28.91 -38.49 7.62
C GLN A 821 27.72 -37.55 7.84
N VAL A 822 26.56 -38.10 8.18
CA VAL A 822 25.37 -37.30 8.55
C VAL A 822 25.67 -36.54 9.82
N ILE A 823 25.57 -35.21 9.81
CA ILE A 823 25.79 -34.36 11.00
C ILE A 823 24.50 -33.80 11.56
N ALA A 824 23.45 -33.64 10.74
CA ALA A 824 22.14 -33.20 11.19
C ALA A 824 21.03 -33.81 10.33
N GLN A 825 19.88 -34.08 10.96
CA GLN A 825 18.64 -34.52 10.32
C GLN A 825 17.47 -33.79 10.98
N TYR A 826 16.47 -33.42 10.19
CA TYR A 826 15.36 -32.59 10.61
C TYR A 826 14.03 -33.24 10.23
N THR A 827 13.00 -32.99 11.02
CA THR A 827 11.62 -33.40 10.72
C THR A 827 10.71 -32.22 10.98
N TYR A 828 9.79 -31.99 10.04
CA TYR A 828 8.86 -30.87 10.05
C TYR A 828 7.42 -31.36 10.17
N ASP A 829 6.55 -30.54 10.75
CA ASP A 829 5.10 -30.75 10.65
C ASP A 829 4.55 -30.27 9.31
N GLY A 830 3.24 -30.37 9.11
CA GLY A 830 2.57 -29.95 7.88
C GLY A 830 2.69 -28.46 7.57
N ASP A 831 2.86 -27.62 8.60
CA ASP A 831 3.05 -26.15 8.48
C ASP A 831 4.52 -25.77 8.24
N GLY A 832 5.43 -26.74 8.08
CA GLY A 832 6.85 -26.49 7.83
C GLY A 832 7.69 -26.15 9.07
N ARG A 833 7.15 -26.29 10.30
CA ARG A 833 7.89 -26.04 11.54
C ARG A 833 8.75 -27.22 11.94
N ARG A 834 10.01 -26.99 12.35
CA ARG A 834 10.98 -28.06 12.71
C ARG A 834 10.68 -28.73 14.05
N ILE A 835 9.79 -29.70 14.06
CA ILE A 835 9.38 -30.42 15.28
C ILE A 835 10.41 -31.40 15.85
N GLN A 836 11.42 -31.82 15.08
CA GLN A 836 12.49 -32.69 15.57
C GLN A 836 13.82 -32.42 14.87
N LYS A 837 14.91 -32.48 15.65
CA LYS A 837 16.29 -32.42 15.17
C LYS A 837 17.09 -33.59 15.72
N ARG A 838 17.86 -34.26 14.88
CA ARG A 838 18.86 -35.26 15.28
C ARG A 838 20.23 -34.81 14.79
N GLU A 839 21.14 -34.51 15.71
CA GLU A 839 22.43 -33.92 15.37
C GLU A 839 23.61 -34.65 16.02
N TRP A 840 24.79 -34.58 15.39
CA TRP A 840 26.04 -35.14 15.88
C TRP A 840 26.74 -34.14 16.80
N ILE A 841 26.87 -34.48 18.07
CA ILE A 841 27.58 -33.64 19.05
C ILE A 841 29.03 -34.10 19.13
N GLU A 842 29.94 -33.29 18.58
CA GLU A 842 31.36 -33.63 18.44
C GLU A 842 32.01 -33.95 19.80
N ASP A 843 31.78 -33.12 20.82
CA ASP A 843 32.35 -33.32 22.16
C ASP A 843 31.92 -34.62 22.84
N LEU A 844 30.72 -35.10 22.49
CA LEU A 844 30.14 -36.33 23.05
C LEU A 844 30.37 -37.54 22.16
N GLN A 845 30.83 -37.34 20.91
CA GLN A 845 30.98 -38.37 19.89
C GLN A 845 29.71 -39.23 19.76
N ASN A 846 28.53 -38.58 19.81
CA ASN A 846 27.24 -39.26 19.77
C ASN A 846 26.15 -38.35 19.19
N TYR A 847 25.07 -38.97 18.69
CA TYR A 847 23.89 -38.25 18.24
C TYR A 847 22.97 -37.90 19.40
N GLN A 848 22.42 -36.69 19.37
CA GLN A 848 21.30 -36.28 20.21
C GLN A 848 20.07 -36.05 19.35
N THR A 849 18.90 -36.41 19.88
CA THR A 849 17.61 -36.14 19.23
C THR A 849 16.79 -35.25 20.14
N ILE A 850 16.36 -34.11 19.63
CA ILE A 850 15.56 -33.10 20.32
C ILE A 850 14.22 -32.99 19.62
N VAL A 851 13.14 -32.98 20.40
CA VAL A 851 11.77 -32.69 19.95
C VAL A 851 11.40 -31.31 20.44
N TYR A 852 10.70 -30.56 19.60
CA TYR A 852 10.28 -29.19 19.85
C TYR A 852 8.76 -29.08 19.91
N CYS A 853 8.27 -28.20 20.78
CA CYS A 853 6.91 -27.68 20.70
C CYS A 853 6.96 -26.15 20.64
N TYR A 854 6.02 -25.59 19.90
CA TYR A 854 6.05 -24.21 19.46
C TYR A 854 4.85 -23.41 19.96
N SER A 855 5.04 -22.10 20.09
CA SER A 855 3.97 -21.10 20.08
C SER A 855 4.34 -20.13 18.95
N GLY A 856 3.59 -20.17 17.85
CA GLY A 856 4.03 -19.58 16.59
C GLY A 856 5.36 -20.19 16.12
N LEU A 857 6.38 -19.36 15.86
CA LEU A 857 7.76 -19.79 15.59
C LEU A 857 8.66 -19.92 16.84
N ASN A 858 8.18 -19.51 18.02
CA ASN A 858 8.96 -19.57 19.25
C ASN A 858 9.00 -20.99 19.84
N VAL A 859 10.20 -21.51 20.10
CA VAL A 859 10.41 -22.80 20.76
C VAL A 859 10.14 -22.67 22.25
N ILE A 860 8.93 -23.03 22.66
CA ILE A 860 8.49 -22.91 24.06
C ILE A 860 8.81 -24.15 24.90
N TYR A 861 9.00 -25.31 24.27
CA TYR A 861 9.38 -26.54 24.96
C TYR A 861 10.32 -27.40 24.10
N GLU A 862 11.32 -28.01 24.75
CA GLU A 862 12.30 -28.89 24.14
C GLU A 862 12.43 -30.19 24.96
N LYS A 863 12.49 -31.34 24.28
CA LYS A 863 12.81 -32.63 24.89
C LYS A 863 13.95 -33.32 24.18
N ASN A 864 15.08 -33.46 24.86
CA ASN A 864 16.17 -34.30 24.41
C ASN A 864 15.85 -35.77 24.68
N ILE A 865 15.46 -36.51 23.65
CA ILE A 865 15.09 -37.92 23.70
C ILE A 865 16.27 -38.80 24.10
N THR A 866 17.49 -38.40 23.74
CA THR A 866 18.71 -39.18 24.05
C THR A 866 19.08 -39.09 25.54
N THR A 867 19.00 -37.91 26.14
CA THR A 867 19.34 -37.69 27.55
C THR A 867 18.14 -37.73 28.50
N ASN A 868 16.92 -37.76 27.94
CA ASN A 868 15.65 -37.59 28.64
C ASN A 868 15.59 -36.28 29.46
N GLN A 869 16.26 -35.23 28.98
CA GLN A 869 16.21 -33.90 29.55
C GLN A 869 15.10 -33.09 28.86
N GLU A 870 14.40 -32.30 29.67
CA GLU A 870 13.33 -31.42 29.24
C GLU A 870 13.71 -29.99 29.61
N ALA A 871 13.34 -29.06 28.74
CA ALA A 871 13.50 -27.64 28.96
C ALA A 871 12.26 -26.86 28.50
N THR A 872 11.93 -25.82 29.23
CA THR A 872 10.83 -24.90 28.93
C THR A 872 11.41 -23.50 28.79
N SER A 873 11.17 -22.86 27.65
CA SER A 873 11.57 -21.49 27.38
C SER A 873 10.45 -20.54 27.78
N VAL A 874 10.82 -19.39 28.31
CA VAL A 874 9.90 -18.31 28.66
C VAL A 874 10.23 -17.10 27.81
N TYR A 875 9.22 -16.57 27.14
CA TYR A 875 9.32 -15.39 26.27
C TYR A 875 8.58 -14.21 26.90
N GLY A 876 9.18 -13.04 26.84
CA GLY A 876 8.60 -11.75 27.20
C GLY A 876 8.62 -10.79 26.00
N PRO A 877 8.39 -9.48 26.22
CA PRO A 877 8.31 -8.49 25.14
C PRO A 877 9.60 -8.36 24.32
N THR A 878 10.76 -8.70 24.90
CA THR A 878 12.09 -8.59 24.27
C THR A 878 12.62 -9.92 23.72
N GLY A 879 11.74 -10.92 23.57
CA GLY A 879 12.10 -12.26 23.12
C GLY A 879 12.30 -13.23 24.29
N ARG A 880 13.26 -14.16 24.17
CA ARG A 880 13.50 -15.20 25.19
C ARG A 880 14.13 -14.57 26.42
N ILE A 881 13.46 -14.66 27.57
CA ILE A 881 13.93 -14.08 28.84
C ILE A 881 14.45 -15.13 29.83
N ALA A 882 14.01 -16.39 29.70
CA ALA A 882 14.46 -17.48 30.57
C ALA A 882 14.38 -18.85 29.91
N LYS A 883 15.21 -19.78 30.38
CA LYS A 883 15.14 -21.21 30.07
C LYS A 883 15.23 -22.00 31.36
N LYS A 884 14.22 -22.83 31.60
CA LYS A 884 14.20 -23.75 32.74
C LYS A 884 14.56 -25.15 32.26
N ALA A 885 15.66 -25.71 32.75
CA ALA A 885 16.12 -27.05 32.39
C ALA A 885 16.69 -27.78 33.61
N SER A 886 16.33 -29.06 33.79
CA SER A 886 16.83 -29.88 34.92
C SER A 886 16.61 -29.26 36.31
N GLY A 887 15.56 -28.45 36.47
CA GLY A 887 15.23 -27.77 37.73
C GLY A 887 16.04 -26.50 38.03
N LEU A 888 16.89 -26.06 37.10
CA LEU A 888 17.61 -24.79 37.14
C LEU A 888 17.03 -23.83 36.12
N THR A 889 17.16 -22.52 36.37
CA THR A 889 16.69 -21.46 35.48
C THR A 889 17.85 -20.56 35.07
N ASP A 890 18.10 -20.45 33.77
CA ASP A 890 18.97 -19.44 33.18
C ASP A 890 18.13 -18.26 32.70
N TYR A 891 18.65 -17.05 32.81
CA TYR A 891 18.02 -15.81 32.39
C TYR A 891 18.83 -15.15 31.28
N TYR A 892 18.15 -14.66 30.26
CA TYR A 892 18.74 -14.19 29.01
C TYR A 892 18.60 -12.67 28.93
N HIS A 893 19.69 -12.01 28.56
CA HIS A 893 19.73 -10.56 28.35
C HIS A 893 20.22 -10.31 26.93
N THR A 894 19.40 -9.60 26.15
CA THR A 894 19.56 -9.44 24.71
C THR A 894 20.03 -8.05 24.31
N ASP A 895 20.49 -7.90 23.06
CA ASP A 895 20.64 -6.60 22.42
C ASP A 895 19.34 -6.15 21.74
N HIS A 896 19.40 -5.01 21.03
CA HIS A 896 18.28 -4.40 20.29
C HIS A 896 17.64 -5.32 19.23
N LEU A 897 18.35 -6.35 18.74
CA LEU A 897 17.80 -7.31 17.76
C LEU A 897 17.17 -8.55 18.44
N GLY A 898 17.20 -8.62 19.77
CA GLY A 898 16.86 -9.84 20.50
C GLY A 898 17.98 -10.90 20.51
N SER A 899 19.21 -10.56 20.09
CA SER A 899 20.33 -11.51 20.14
C SER A 899 20.81 -11.71 21.58
N THR A 900 21.01 -12.95 22.00
CA THR A 900 21.53 -13.26 23.35
C THR A 900 22.92 -12.65 23.52
N ARG A 901 23.10 -11.71 24.46
CA ARG A 901 24.42 -11.14 24.80
C ARG A 901 24.96 -11.73 26.09
N LEU A 902 24.12 -11.86 27.12
CA LEU A 902 24.51 -12.33 28.44
C LEU A 902 23.50 -13.36 28.95
N ILE A 903 23.98 -14.43 29.58
CA ILE A 903 23.15 -15.39 30.32
C ILE A 903 23.57 -15.38 31.78
N THR A 904 22.59 -15.27 32.69
CA THR A 904 22.81 -15.31 34.14
C THR A 904 22.10 -16.50 34.80
N ASP A 905 22.71 -17.05 35.86
CA ASP A 905 22.12 -18.15 36.63
C ASP A 905 21.03 -17.67 37.63
N GLU A 906 20.47 -18.60 38.42
CA GLU A 906 19.45 -18.31 39.45
C GLU A 906 19.93 -17.36 40.56
N SER A 907 21.24 -17.15 40.69
CA SER A 907 21.84 -16.20 41.64
C SER A 907 22.16 -14.84 41.00
N GLY A 908 21.97 -14.70 39.69
CA GLY A 908 22.30 -13.51 38.91
C GLY A 908 23.79 -13.41 38.56
N ASN A 909 24.54 -14.51 38.57
CA ASN A 909 25.93 -14.52 38.12
C ASN A 909 26.01 -14.77 36.61
N PRO A 910 26.88 -14.07 35.86
CA PRO A 910 27.19 -14.40 34.48
C PRO A 910 27.66 -15.85 34.32
N VAL A 911 26.99 -16.62 33.45
CA VAL A 911 27.39 -17.99 33.08
C VAL A 911 27.76 -18.11 31.61
N ALA A 912 27.24 -17.22 30.76
CA ALA A 912 27.66 -17.09 29.37
C ALA A 912 27.68 -15.63 28.93
N ALA A 913 28.60 -15.30 28.02
CA ALA A 913 28.66 -14.03 27.30
C ALA A 913 28.91 -14.30 25.82
N VAL A 914 28.13 -13.68 24.93
CA VAL A 914 28.17 -13.94 23.49
C VAL A 914 28.31 -12.63 22.71
N ASN A 915 29.25 -12.60 21.77
CA ASN A 915 29.47 -11.49 20.86
C ASN A 915 29.32 -11.97 19.41
N TYR A 916 28.98 -11.06 18.50
CA TYR A 916 28.67 -11.37 17.11
C TYR A 916 29.49 -10.51 16.15
N THR A 917 29.86 -11.05 14.99
CA THR A 917 30.07 -10.20 13.81
C THR A 917 28.71 -9.68 13.32
N PRO A 918 28.66 -8.62 12.49
CA PRO A 918 27.39 -8.03 12.07
C PRO A 918 26.41 -9.01 11.41
N PHE A 919 26.91 -10.04 10.71
CA PHE A 919 26.10 -11.06 10.05
C PHE A 919 25.88 -12.33 10.91
N GLY A 920 26.14 -12.27 12.21
CA GLY A 920 25.70 -13.28 13.18
C GLY A 920 26.69 -14.41 13.49
N GLU A 921 27.94 -14.35 13.01
CA GLU A 921 28.97 -15.29 13.51
C GLU A 921 29.25 -15.00 14.97
N SER A 922 29.01 -15.98 15.84
CA SER A 922 29.04 -15.81 17.30
C SER A 922 30.32 -16.34 17.94
N VAL A 923 30.80 -15.66 18.98
CA VAL A 923 31.84 -16.16 19.89
C VAL A 923 31.29 -16.18 21.32
N SER A 924 31.20 -17.38 21.89
CA SER A 924 30.71 -17.61 23.26
C SER A 924 31.87 -17.71 24.26
N HIS A 925 31.67 -17.14 25.45
CA HIS A 925 32.53 -17.31 26.62
C HIS A 925 31.72 -17.94 27.75
N GLY A 926 32.16 -19.10 28.25
CA GLY A 926 31.52 -19.79 29.37
C GLY A 926 30.63 -20.95 28.93
N LYS A 927 29.39 -20.97 29.42
CA LYS A 927 28.39 -21.98 29.08
C LYS A 927 27.91 -21.77 27.64
N GLU A 928 27.74 -22.86 26.91
CA GLU A 928 27.18 -22.83 25.55
C GLU A 928 25.65 -22.83 25.58
N ASP A 929 25.05 -22.09 24.66
CA ASP A 929 23.62 -22.13 24.31
C ASP A 929 23.47 -22.20 22.79
N THR A 930 22.28 -22.57 22.32
CA THR A 930 21.98 -22.69 20.89
C THR A 930 21.15 -21.52 20.37
N PHE A 931 20.40 -20.80 21.20
CA PHE A 931 19.59 -19.66 20.78
C PHE A 931 20.39 -18.35 20.94
N LEU A 932 20.92 -17.85 19.83
CA LEU A 932 21.99 -16.86 19.82
C LEU A 932 21.57 -15.58 19.06
N PHE A 933 22.05 -15.40 17.84
CA PHE A 933 21.77 -14.24 16.98
C PHE A 933 20.27 -14.13 16.69
N THR A 934 19.71 -12.93 16.91
CA THR A 934 18.27 -12.59 16.78
C THR A 934 17.32 -13.57 17.46
N GLY A 935 17.80 -14.25 18.51
CA GLY A 935 17.04 -15.27 19.23
C GLY A 935 16.82 -16.57 18.46
N LYS A 936 17.51 -16.80 17.34
CA LYS A 936 17.36 -18.01 16.50
C LYS A 936 18.32 -19.13 16.91
N GLU A 937 17.90 -20.37 16.68
CA GLU A 937 18.68 -21.55 17.03
C GLU A 937 19.80 -21.78 16.01
N ARG A 938 21.06 -21.68 16.47
CA ARG A 938 22.23 -22.16 15.76
C ARG A 938 22.51 -23.60 16.13
N ASP A 939 22.41 -24.51 15.17
CA ASP A 939 22.68 -25.92 15.41
C ASP A 939 24.17 -26.29 15.17
N SER A 940 24.52 -27.55 15.43
CA SER A 940 25.90 -28.04 15.29
C SER A 940 26.45 -28.01 13.86
N SER A 941 25.61 -27.82 12.84
CA SER A 941 26.07 -27.57 11.46
C SER A 941 26.67 -26.16 11.29
N GLY A 942 26.33 -25.24 12.20
CA GLY A 942 26.70 -23.84 12.16
C GLY A 942 25.67 -22.92 11.52
N LEU A 943 24.57 -23.48 11.01
CA LEU A 943 23.45 -22.74 10.43
C LEU A 943 22.45 -22.30 11.50
N TYR A 944 21.80 -21.17 11.25
CA TYR A 944 20.66 -20.71 12.02
C TYR A 944 19.35 -21.16 11.37
N TYR A 945 18.42 -21.67 12.18
CA TYR A 945 17.07 -21.98 11.73
C TYR A 945 16.13 -20.81 12.02
N PHE A 946 15.57 -20.23 10.96
CA PHE A 946 14.74 -19.03 11.04
C PHE A 946 13.23 -19.30 10.99
N GLY A 947 12.81 -20.54 10.70
CA GLY A 947 11.40 -20.91 10.52
C GLY A 947 11.24 -21.54 9.14
N SER A 948 11.17 -20.68 8.11
CA SER A 948 11.03 -21.11 6.72
C SER A 948 12.36 -21.53 6.09
N ARG A 949 13.46 -20.85 6.46
CA ARG A 949 14.78 -21.04 5.82
C ARG A 949 15.91 -21.26 6.83
N TYR A 950 17.04 -21.74 6.30
CA TYR A 950 18.31 -21.82 7.03
C TYR A 950 19.25 -20.72 6.56
N TYR A 951 19.84 -20.03 7.53
CA TYR A 951 20.76 -18.91 7.32
C TYR A 951 22.21 -19.35 7.62
N ASP A 952 23.12 -19.10 6.67
CA ASP A 952 24.57 -19.32 6.85
C ASP A 952 25.26 -17.99 7.17
N SER A 953 25.54 -17.76 8.45
CA SER A 953 26.20 -16.54 8.95
C SER A 953 27.60 -16.32 8.38
N GLU A 954 28.31 -17.38 7.95
CA GLU A 954 29.64 -17.26 7.33
C GLU A 954 29.57 -16.56 5.98
N THR A 955 28.50 -16.85 5.21
CA THR A 955 28.28 -16.24 3.90
C THR A 955 27.36 -15.01 3.96
N GLY A 956 26.60 -14.87 5.05
CA GLY A 956 25.64 -13.79 5.25
C GLY A 956 24.39 -13.90 4.39
N ARG A 957 23.91 -15.13 4.12
CA ARG A 957 22.74 -15.36 3.26
C ARG A 957 22.00 -16.66 3.56
N PHE A 958 20.78 -16.79 3.04
CA PHE A 958 19.97 -18.01 3.13
C PHE A 958 20.43 -19.10 2.15
N LEU A 959 20.18 -20.36 2.52
CA LEU A 959 20.52 -21.53 1.70
C LEU A 959 19.57 -21.77 0.52
N THR A 960 18.34 -21.25 0.63
CA THR A 960 17.24 -21.46 -0.32
C THR A 960 16.67 -20.11 -0.74
N ARG A 961 15.98 -20.08 -1.89
CA ARG A 961 15.24 -18.90 -2.33
C ARG A 961 14.12 -18.58 -1.34
N ASP A 962 13.84 -17.29 -1.20
CA ASP A 962 12.61 -16.78 -0.60
C ASP A 962 11.40 -17.24 -1.39
N GLU A 963 10.37 -17.68 -0.67
CA GLU A 963 9.08 -18.01 -1.26
C GLU A 963 8.27 -16.75 -1.56
N LEU A 964 8.52 -15.65 -0.84
CA LEU A 964 7.87 -14.37 -1.09
C LEU A 964 8.40 -13.73 -2.37
N CYS A 965 7.51 -13.12 -3.16
CA CYS A 965 7.82 -12.48 -4.44
C CYS A 965 8.72 -11.24 -4.31
N GLY A 966 8.84 -10.66 -3.12
CA GLY A 966 9.52 -9.39 -2.89
C GLY A 966 8.70 -8.23 -3.45
N THR A 967 9.08 -7.00 -3.11
CA THR A 967 8.29 -5.81 -3.47
C THR A 967 8.94 -5.03 -4.60
N MET A 968 8.12 -4.63 -5.58
CA MET A 968 8.59 -3.85 -6.72
C MET A 968 9.17 -2.50 -6.30
N LYS A 969 8.69 -1.89 -5.20
CA LYS A 969 9.20 -0.59 -4.70
C LYS A 969 10.50 -0.68 -3.90
N THR A 970 10.93 -1.89 -3.53
CA THR A 970 12.20 -2.16 -2.85
C THR A 970 12.99 -3.22 -3.64
N PRO A 971 13.66 -2.84 -4.75
CA PRO A 971 14.26 -3.79 -5.70
C PRO A 971 15.21 -4.83 -5.10
N GLN A 972 15.85 -4.51 -3.97
CA GLN A 972 16.74 -5.46 -3.30
C GLN A 972 16.02 -6.72 -2.82
N THR A 973 14.73 -6.63 -2.44
CA THR A 973 13.91 -7.78 -2.01
C THR A 973 13.64 -8.79 -3.14
N LEU A 974 13.85 -8.39 -4.41
CA LEU A 974 13.76 -9.30 -5.55
C LEU A 974 14.90 -10.33 -5.55
N ASN A 975 15.99 -10.05 -4.84
CA ASN A 975 17.06 -11.01 -4.61
C ASN A 975 16.69 -11.98 -3.48
N LYS A 976 16.30 -13.20 -3.86
CA LYS A 976 15.72 -14.24 -3.01
C LYS A 976 16.62 -14.84 -1.92
N TYR A 977 17.85 -14.37 -1.74
CA TYR A 977 18.80 -14.99 -0.79
C TYR A 977 19.33 -14.03 0.27
N ILE A 978 19.13 -12.72 0.09
CA ILE A 978 19.75 -11.73 0.96
C ILE A 978 19.18 -11.81 2.37
N TYR A 979 20.02 -11.53 3.36
CA TYR A 979 19.58 -11.38 4.73
C TYR A 979 19.42 -9.90 5.06
N CYS A 980 18.24 -9.52 5.55
CA CYS A 980 17.99 -8.21 6.18
C CYS A 980 18.44 -7.01 5.33
N LEU A 981 18.20 -7.06 4.00
CA LEU A 981 18.60 -6.00 3.05
C LEU A 981 20.11 -5.63 3.12
N ASN A 982 20.98 -6.52 3.59
CA ASN A 982 22.39 -6.25 3.91
C ASN A 982 22.61 -5.17 5.01
N ASN A 983 21.61 -4.94 5.85
CA ASN A 983 21.68 -4.12 7.05
C ASN A 983 21.23 -4.93 8.29
N PRO A 984 22.05 -5.91 8.71
CA PRO A 984 21.71 -6.84 9.80
C PRO A 984 21.78 -6.21 11.20
N LEU A 985 22.06 -4.90 11.29
CA LEU A 985 22.08 -4.12 12.52
C LEU A 985 20.79 -3.28 12.71
N LYS A 986 19.99 -3.15 11.64
CA LYS A 986 18.73 -2.42 11.66
C LYS A 986 17.54 -3.39 11.54
N TYR A 987 17.65 -4.38 10.67
CA TYR A 987 16.58 -5.33 10.41
C TYR A 987 16.86 -6.70 11.02
N ILE A 988 15.79 -7.39 11.38
CA ILE A 988 15.74 -8.81 11.69
C ILE A 988 14.88 -9.51 10.64
N ASP A 989 14.99 -10.85 10.59
CA ASP A 989 14.06 -11.68 9.82
C ASP A 989 13.38 -12.64 10.81
N PRO A 990 12.17 -12.38 11.29
CA PRO A 990 11.53 -13.22 12.31
C PRO A 990 11.10 -14.58 11.78
N THR A 991 10.76 -14.69 10.48
CA THR A 991 10.18 -15.90 9.89
C THR A 991 11.17 -16.64 8.98
N GLY A 992 12.24 -15.97 8.60
CA GLY A 992 13.10 -16.35 7.52
C GLY A 992 12.51 -16.02 6.16
N ASN A 993 11.60 -15.07 5.99
CA ASN A 993 11.00 -14.69 4.70
C ASN A 993 10.99 -13.16 4.46
N ASN A 994 11.05 -12.34 5.51
CA ASN A 994 10.95 -10.88 5.36
C ASN A 994 11.86 -10.15 6.33
N ALA A 995 12.39 -9.00 5.89
CA ALA A 995 13.24 -8.15 6.71
C ALA A 995 12.39 -7.02 7.30
N GLU A 996 12.36 -6.92 8.63
CA GLU A 996 11.57 -5.95 9.39
C GLU A 996 12.44 -5.32 10.48
N THR A 997 12.10 -4.12 10.96
CA THR A 997 12.79 -3.60 12.15
C THR A 997 12.28 -4.30 13.41
N PRO A 998 13.08 -4.37 14.49
CA PRO A 998 12.60 -4.93 15.76
C PRO A 998 11.38 -4.21 16.34
N GLN A 999 11.19 -2.92 16.02
CA GLN A 999 10.02 -2.15 16.41
C GLN A 999 8.77 -2.63 15.65
N ASP A 1000 8.84 -2.70 14.32
CA ASP A 1000 7.74 -3.17 13.46
C ASP A 1000 7.31 -4.59 13.87
N ALA A 1001 8.28 -5.48 14.14
CA ALA A 1001 8.01 -6.86 14.59
C ALA A 1001 7.32 -6.94 15.97
N VAL A 1002 7.37 -5.88 16.78
CA VAL A 1002 6.68 -5.77 18.09
C VAL A 1002 5.37 -5.00 17.95
N GLU A 1003 5.32 -3.97 17.11
CA GLU A 1003 4.12 -3.20 16.80
C GLU A 1003 3.10 -4.06 16.05
N ASP A 1004 3.49 -4.95 15.14
CA ASP A 1004 2.58 -5.92 14.51
C ASP A 1004 1.85 -6.80 15.54
N ILE A 1005 2.51 -7.14 16.66
CA ILE A 1005 1.90 -7.91 17.76
C ILE A 1005 0.84 -7.07 18.52
N PHE A 1006 0.93 -5.74 18.50
CA PHE A 1006 -0.01 -4.80 19.14
C PHE A 1006 -1.03 -4.18 18.16
N ASP A 1007 -0.71 -4.06 16.88
CA ASP A 1007 -1.56 -3.52 15.81
C ASP A 1007 -2.61 -4.53 15.34
N THR A 1008 -2.31 -5.83 15.48
CA THR A 1008 -3.33 -6.88 15.43
C THR A 1008 -4.41 -6.69 16.53
N LEU A 1009 -4.23 -5.76 17.47
CA LEU A 1009 -5.20 -5.39 18.51
C LEU A 1009 -5.73 -3.94 18.41
N HIS A 1010 -5.30 -3.08 17.48
CA HIS A 1010 -5.63 -1.64 17.55
C HIS A 1010 -6.08 -0.86 16.30
N ASN A 1011 -6.09 -1.39 15.07
CA ASN A 1011 -6.28 -0.50 13.90
C ASN A 1011 -7.73 -0.28 13.43
N ILE A 1012 -8.37 0.76 13.98
CA ILE A 1012 -9.11 1.79 13.20
C ILE A 1012 -8.83 3.14 13.85
N ASP A 1013 -8.33 4.13 13.09
CA ASP A 1013 -8.36 5.54 13.52
C ASP A 1013 -9.84 5.97 13.68
N PRO A 1014 -10.32 6.14 14.92
CA PRO A 1014 -11.71 6.47 15.21
C PRO A 1014 -12.15 7.82 14.59
N LYS A 1015 -11.16 8.65 14.20
CA LYS A 1015 -11.31 10.01 13.67
C LYS A 1015 -12.23 10.11 12.50
N THR A 1016 -11.94 9.26 11.56
CA THR A 1016 -12.40 9.46 10.21
C THR A 1016 -13.83 8.93 10.14
N TYR A 1017 -14.11 7.91 10.95
CA TYR A 1017 -15.41 7.36 11.21
C TYR A 1017 -16.41 8.38 11.80
N ALA A 1018 -16.04 9.12 12.84
CA ALA A 1018 -16.95 10.11 13.44
C ALA A 1018 -17.22 11.32 12.52
N GLU A 1019 -16.29 11.63 11.62
CA GLU A 1019 -16.38 12.73 10.65
C GLU A 1019 -17.34 12.46 9.50
N ILE A 1020 -17.32 11.21 9.11
CA ILE A 1020 -18.11 10.68 8.02
C ILE A 1020 -19.53 10.40 8.53
N GLN A 1021 -19.67 9.93 9.78
CA GLN A 1021 -20.96 9.78 10.44
C GLN A 1021 -21.68 11.13 10.62
N ALA A 1022 -20.98 12.21 10.95
CA ALA A 1022 -21.59 13.54 11.12
C ALA A 1022 -22.16 14.14 9.82
N LYS A 1023 -21.52 13.87 8.66
CA LYS A 1023 -22.00 14.31 7.32
C LYS A 1023 -23.17 13.47 6.82
N VAL A 1024 -23.27 12.24 7.28
CA VAL A 1024 -24.39 11.33 7.02
C VAL A 1024 -25.61 11.72 7.84
N ASP A 1025 -25.40 12.02 9.12
CA ASP A 1025 -26.46 12.45 10.04
C ASP A 1025 -27.02 13.83 9.67
N SER A 1026 -26.23 14.69 9.01
CA SER A 1026 -26.66 15.99 8.49
C SER A 1026 -27.32 15.93 7.10
N GLY A 1027 -27.22 14.78 6.40
CA GLY A 1027 -27.73 14.58 5.05
C GLY A 1027 -26.93 15.30 3.96
N GLU A 1028 -25.72 15.78 4.29
CA GLU A 1028 -24.77 16.37 3.33
C GLU A 1028 -24.00 15.32 2.53
N MET A 1029 -23.94 14.09 3.05
CA MET A 1029 -23.28 12.93 2.46
C MET A 1029 -24.19 11.71 2.62
N THR A 1030 -24.34 10.91 1.58
CA THR A 1030 -25.09 9.66 1.64
C THR A 1030 -24.26 8.59 2.35
N PRO A 1031 -24.87 7.60 3.02
CA PRO A 1031 -24.16 6.50 3.66
C PRO A 1031 -23.10 5.79 2.79
N ILE A 1032 -23.33 5.80 1.48
CA ILE A 1032 -22.46 5.21 0.46
C ILE A 1032 -21.26 6.11 0.12
N GLU A 1033 -21.44 7.43 0.10
CA GLU A 1033 -20.37 8.42 -0.09
C GLU A 1033 -19.47 8.50 1.17
N ALA A 1034 -20.08 8.25 2.32
CA ALA A 1034 -19.40 8.12 3.60
C ALA A 1034 -18.45 6.91 3.64
N LEU A 1035 -18.95 5.74 3.26
CA LEU A 1035 -18.13 4.53 3.21
C LEU A 1035 -16.96 4.64 2.23
N ALA A 1036 -17.15 5.29 1.08
CA ALA A 1036 -16.07 5.53 0.14
C ALA A 1036 -14.98 6.45 0.65
N LEU A 1037 -15.33 7.47 1.45
CA LEU A 1037 -14.32 8.28 2.14
C LEU A 1037 -13.58 7.49 3.22
N ILE A 1038 -14.24 6.55 3.92
CA ILE A 1038 -13.57 5.68 4.92
C ILE A 1038 -12.57 4.77 4.22
N ILE A 1039 -12.94 4.21 3.06
CA ILE A 1039 -12.11 3.27 2.28
C ILE A 1039 -10.92 4.00 1.61
N GLU A 1040 -11.13 5.19 1.03
CA GLU A 1040 -10.04 6.04 0.51
C GLU A 1040 -9.07 6.50 1.61
N PHE A 1041 -9.55 6.70 2.84
CA PHE A 1041 -8.73 7.12 3.99
C PHE A 1041 -7.88 5.98 4.57
N LEU A 1042 -8.35 4.74 4.43
CA LEU A 1042 -7.59 3.52 4.73
C LEU A 1042 -6.60 3.14 3.60
N GLY A 1043 -6.42 4.02 2.60
CA GLY A 1043 -5.43 3.85 1.55
C GLY A 1043 -5.88 3.10 0.28
N TYR A 1044 -7.17 2.76 0.17
CA TYR A 1044 -7.70 1.95 -0.92
C TYR A 1044 -8.39 2.78 -2.02
N THR A 1045 -8.05 2.54 -3.29
CA THR A 1045 -8.64 3.26 -4.42
C THR A 1045 -9.99 2.65 -4.88
N ILE A 1046 -11.02 3.48 -5.12
CA ILE A 1046 -12.39 3.06 -5.48
C ILE A 1046 -12.76 3.47 -6.90
N VAL A 1047 -13.32 2.54 -7.68
CA VAL A 1047 -13.98 2.86 -8.97
C VAL A 1047 -15.48 2.58 -8.90
N TRP A 1048 -16.27 3.58 -9.31
CA TRP A 1048 -17.72 3.59 -9.23
C TRP A 1048 -18.36 3.08 -10.51
N GLU A 1049 -19.21 2.06 -10.44
CA GLU A 1049 -20.10 1.72 -11.54
C GLU A 1049 -21.54 1.46 -11.09
N GLN A 1050 -22.49 1.91 -11.92
CA GLN A 1050 -23.90 2.04 -11.56
C GLN A 1050 -24.73 0.84 -12.06
N SER A 1051 -25.42 0.15 -11.14
CA SER A 1051 -26.36 -0.94 -11.47
C SER A 1051 -27.79 -0.42 -11.76
N THR A 1052 -28.59 -1.22 -12.47
CA THR A 1052 -29.96 -0.92 -12.93
C THR A 1052 -31.03 -1.20 -11.87
N ASP A 1053 -30.67 -1.80 -10.73
CA ASP A 1053 -31.58 -2.08 -9.61
C ASP A 1053 -31.45 -1.10 -8.42
N SER A 1054 -30.65 -0.04 -8.58
CA SER A 1054 -30.32 0.94 -7.52
C SER A 1054 -29.34 0.42 -6.45
N SER A 1055 -28.66 -0.71 -6.67
CA SER A 1055 -27.44 -1.05 -5.92
C SER A 1055 -26.21 -0.36 -6.52
N LEU A 1056 -25.17 -0.19 -5.70
CA LEU A 1056 -23.89 0.39 -6.08
C LEU A 1056 -22.82 -0.71 -6.03
N HIS A 1057 -22.04 -0.85 -7.09
CA HIS A 1057 -20.90 -1.78 -7.11
C HIS A 1057 -19.63 -1.01 -6.78
N VAL A 1058 -18.88 -1.52 -5.81
CA VAL A 1058 -17.62 -0.96 -5.33
C VAL A 1058 -16.51 -1.91 -5.77
N VAL A 1059 -15.54 -1.39 -6.52
CA VAL A 1059 -14.33 -2.13 -6.90
C VAL A 1059 -13.15 -1.49 -6.17
N ILE A 1060 -12.48 -2.28 -5.33
CA ILE A 1060 -11.29 -1.91 -4.57
C ILE A 1060 -10.09 -2.26 -5.43
N SER A 1061 -9.22 -1.28 -5.74
CA SER A 1061 -8.22 -1.47 -6.80
C SER A 1061 -6.76 -1.53 -6.33
N ASP A 1062 -6.47 -1.61 -5.03
CA ASP A 1062 -5.12 -1.94 -4.54
C ASP A 1062 -5.07 -3.43 -4.17
N THR A 1063 -4.28 -4.21 -4.91
CA THR A 1063 -4.11 -5.65 -4.74
C THR A 1063 -3.33 -5.94 -3.47
N LEU A 1064 -4.00 -6.54 -2.50
CA LEU A 1064 -3.41 -7.15 -1.31
C LEU A 1064 -3.34 -8.66 -1.61
N GLU A 1065 -2.15 -9.28 -1.53
CA GLU A 1065 -2.01 -10.74 -1.48
C GLU A 1065 -2.62 -11.20 -0.15
N ILE A 1066 -3.94 -11.43 -0.12
CA ILE A 1066 -4.65 -11.96 1.05
C ILE A 1066 -4.86 -13.46 0.83
N ASP A 1067 -4.01 -14.26 1.45
CA ASP A 1067 -4.34 -15.65 1.82
C ASP A 1067 -5.26 -15.60 3.05
N ALA A 1068 -6.58 -15.43 2.87
CA ALA A 1068 -7.54 -15.54 3.96
C ALA A 1068 -8.50 -16.72 3.79
N VAL A 1069 -8.43 -17.62 4.76
CA VAL A 1069 -9.50 -18.54 5.12
C VAL A 1069 -10.67 -17.72 5.66
N ILE A 1070 -11.86 -17.81 5.04
CA ILE A 1070 -13.06 -17.15 5.55
C ILE A 1070 -13.75 -18.05 6.59
N ASP A 1071 -13.87 -17.55 7.82
CA ASP A 1071 -14.93 -17.92 8.79
C ASP A 1071 -16.28 -17.35 8.29
N ASP A 1072 -17.29 -18.22 8.19
CA ASP A 1072 -18.55 -18.08 7.41
C ASP A 1072 -19.51 -16.95 7.80
N THR A 1073 -19.12 -15.97 8.62
CA THR A 1073 -20.07 -15.02 9.24
C THR A 1073 -20.81 -14.07 8.30
N ILE A 1074 -20.56 -14.07 6.98
CA ILE A 1074 -21.11 -13.04 6.10
C ILE A 1074 -21.48 -13.55 4.69
N SER A 1075 -22.78 -13.71 4.43
CA SER A 1075 -23.29 -13.99 3.08
C SER A 1075 -24.51 -13.15 2.67
N ASP A 1076 -24.75 -11.98 3.24
CA ASP A 1076 -25.88 -11.15 2.77
C ASP A 1076 -25.54 -9.77 2.29
N TRP A 1077 -24.26 -9.46 2.30
CA TRP A 1077 -23.82 -8.10 2.13
C TRP A 1077 -22.76 -8.02 1.08
N GLY A 1078 -22.04 -9.10 0.74
CA GLY A 1078 -21.33 -9.17 -0.51
C GLY A 1078 -20.69 -10.52 -0.83
N LYS A 1079 -20.09 -10.63 -2.01
CA LYS A 1079 -19.22 -11.73 -2.41
C LYS A 1079 -17.83 -11.20 -2.72
N PHE A 1080 -16.83 -11.65 -1.99
CA PHE A 1080 -15.43 -11.57 -2.44
C PHE A 1080 -15.23 -12.55 -3.60
N ASP A 1081 -14.69 -12.06 -4.70
CA ASP A 1081 -14.23 -12.88 -5.83
C ASP A 1081 -12.70 -13.04 -5.71
N PRO A 1082 -12.19 -14.17 -5.18
CA PRO A 1082 -10.77 -14.36 -4.85
C PRO A 1082 -9.83 -14.20 -6.05
N ASN A 1083 -10.42 -14.32 -7.22
CA ASN A 1083 -9.84 -14.22 -8.55
C ASN A 1083 -9.42 -12.83 -9.02
N THR A 1084 -10.12 -11.81 -8.54
CA THR A 1084 -10.02 -10.43 -9.07
C THR A 1084 -9.69 -9.42 -7.97
N GLY A 1085 -9.67 -9.86 -6.70
CA GLY A 1085 -9.55 -8.99 -5.54
C GLY A 1085 -10.80 -8.14 -5.26
N ILE A 1086 -11.93 -8.42 -5.93
CA ILE A 1086 -13.13 -7.57 -5.91
C ILE A 1086 -14.12 -8.06 -4.85
N VAL A 1087 -14.56 -7.16 -3.97
CA VAL A 1087 -15.64 -7.39 -3.01
C VAL A 1087 -16.96 -6.83 -3.56
N HIS A 1088 -17.88 -7.70 -4.00
CA HIS A 1088 -19.21 -7.29 -4.46
C HIS A 1088 -20.15 -7.04 -3.30
N VAL A 1089 -20.27 -5.81 -2.80
CA VAL A 1089 -21.16 -5.49 -1.66
C VAL A 1089 -22.54 -4.97 -2.11
N ASN A 1090 -23.66 -5.54 -1.63
CA ASN A 1090 -25.05 -5.18 -1.93
C ASN A 1090 -25.68 -4.36 -0.78
N PHE A 1091 -25.69 -3.04 -0.94
CA PHE A 1091 -26.06 -2.08 0.11
C PHE A 1091 -27.55 -1.72 0.21
N SER A 1092 -28.45 -2.52 -0.36
CA SER A 1092 -29.89 -2.19 -0.41
C SER A 1092 -30.64 -2.32 0.93
N LYS A 1093 -29.97 -2.62 2.06
CA LYS A 1093 -30.63 -3.04 3.32
C LYS A 1093 -30.23 -2.32 4.60
N SER A 1094 -29.27 -1.38 4.60
CA SER A 1094 -28.95 -0.58 5.79
C SER A 1094 -28.77 0.90 5.43
N ASN A 1095 -29.37 1.76 6.26
CA ASN A 1095 -29.23 3.23 6.17
C ASN A 1095 -28.27 3.78 7.25
N ASN A 1096 -27.55 2.90 7.95
CA ASN A 1096 -26.69 3.23 9.08
C ASN A 1096 -25.21 3.00 8.72
N VAL A 1097 -24.43 4.08 8.69
CA VAL A 1097 -23.01 4.08 8.31
C VAL A 1097 -22.15 3.34 9.32
N ALA A 1098 -22.55 3.35 10.60
CA ALA A 1098 -21.91 2.56 11.63
C ALA A 1098 -21.99 1.07 11.33
N ASP A 1099 -23.14 0.59 10.88
CA ASP A 1099 -23.32 -0.82 10.51
C ASP A 1099 -22.57 -1.13 9.21
N MET A 1100 -22.56 -0.24 8.21
CA MET A 1100 -21.87 -0.47 6.93
C MET A 1100 -20.33 -0.44 7.06
N ALA A 1101 -19.79 0.43 7.92
CA ALA A 1101 -18.36 0.52 8.19
C ALA A 1101 -17.88 -0.54 9.21
N LEU A 1102 -18.69 -0.87 10.24
CA LEU A 1102 -18.41 -2.07 11.04
C LEU A 1102 -18.49 -3.33 10.18
N ILE A 1103 -19.37 -3.43 9.18
CA ILE A 1103 -19.44 -4.59 8.28
C ILE A 1103 -18.20 -4.66 7.39
N PHE A 1104 -17.76 -3.54 6.78
CA PHE A 1104 -16.50 -3.50 6.01
C PHE A 1104 -15.28 -3.83 6.87
N LEU A 1105 -15.18 -3.25 8.07
CA LEU A 1105 -14.10 -3.53 9.01
C LEU A 1105 -14.22 -4.91 9.64
N HIS A 1106 -15.41 -5.49 9.79
CA HIS A 1106 -15.63 -6.87 10.26
C HIS A 1106 -15.30 -7.91 9.18
N GLU A 1107 -15.52 -7.60 7.90
CA GLU A 1107 -15.08 -8.41 6.74
C GLU A 1107 -13.55 -8.42 6.61
N VAL A 1108 -12.89 -7.26 6.82
CA VAL A 1108 -11.42 -7.14 6.72
C VAL A 1108 -10.71 -7.61 8.00
N SER A 1109 -11.27 -7.37 9.19
CA SER A 1109 -10.66 -7.78 10.47
C SER A 1109 -10.84 -9.26 10.84
N HIS A 1110 -11.86 -9.96 10.32
CA HIS A 1110 -12.01 -11.41 10.57
C HIS A 1110 -11.11 -12.26 9.67
N ALA A 1111 -10.62 -11.73 8.55
CA ALA A 1111 -9.57 -12.36 7.76
C ALA A 1111 -8.20 -12.37 8.47
N VAL A 1112 -8.01 -11.55 9.52
CA VAL A 1112 -6.71 -11.29 10.15
C VAL A 1112 -6.55 -11.97 11.52
N LEU A 1113 -7.62 -12.54 12.13
CA LEU A 1113 -7.56 -12.97 13.54
C LEU A 1113 -7.93 -14.44 13.83
N ALA A 1114 -7.98 -15.32 12.83
CA ALA A 1114 -8.23 -16.75 13.07
C ALA A 1114 -7.56 -17.71 12.07
N ASP A 1115 -6.28 -17.53 11.72
CA ASP A 1115 -5.33 -18.61 11.38
C ASP A 1115 -3.94 -17.99 11.10
N PHE A 1116 -2.87 -18.61 11.66
CA PHE A 1116 -1.45 -18.57 11.24
C PHE A 1116 -0.80 -17.24 10.81
N ASP A 1117 0.13 -16.65 11.57
CA ASP A 1117 1.58 -16.96 11.55
C ASP A 1117 2.12 -17.54 10.22
N ILE A 1118 1.83 -16.86 9.11
CA ILE A 1118 2.66 -16.79 7.88
C ILE A 1118 2.51 -15.37 7.30
N GLY A 1119 3.58 -14.57 7.37
CA GLY A 1119 3.80 -13.33 6.59
C GLY A 1119 2.86 -12.15 6.85
N TYR A 1120 3.24 -11.24 7.76
CA TYR A 1120 2.63 -9.91 7.83
C TYR A 1120 3.45 -8.90 7.02
N GLU A 1121 2.76 -8.25 6.08
CA GLU A 1121 3.21 -7.12 5.28
C GLU A 1121 2.82 -5.82 6.01
N GLU A 1122 3.75 -4.87 6.15
CA GLU A 1122 3.40 -3.49 6.54
C GLU A 1122 3.03 -2.62 5.32
N GLU A 1123 2.03 -1.78 5.54
CA GLU A 1123 1.57 -0.70 4.68
C GLU A 1123 2.72 0.23 4.28
N HIS A 1124 3.11 0.21 3.00
CA HIS A 1124 3.61 1.40 2.26
C HIS A 1124 3.72 1.08 0.76
N ASN A 1125 2.59 0.86 0.07
CA ASN A 1125 2.56 0.70 -1.39
C ASN A 1125 1.28 1.17 -2.10
N ILE A 1126 0.78 2.38 -1.84
CA ILE A 1126 -0.30 2.95 -2.65
C ILE A 1126 0.24 3.43 -4.01
N VAL A 1127 -0.61 3.31 -5.04
CA VAL A 1127 -0.43 3.61 -6.46
C VAL A 1127 0.19 2.43 -7.20
N TYR A 1128 -0.64 1.48 -7.65
CA TYR A 1128 -0.52 0.76 -8.93
C TYR A 1128 -1.75 -0.13 -9.23
N SER A 1129 -2.93 0.45 -9.42
CA SER A 1129 -4.02 -0.15 -10.24
C SER A 1129 -5.19 0.84 -10.35
N VAL A 1130 -5.14 1.69 -11.38
CA VAL A 1130 -6.25 2.57 -11.78
C VAL A 1130 -6.46 2.37 -13.27
N GLU A 1131 -7.05 1.23 -13.65
CA GLU A 1131 -7.86 1.13 -14.88
C GLU A 1131 -8.59 -0.22 -15.08
N HIS A 1132 -8.31 -1.26 -14.27
CA HIS A 1132 -9.03 -2.54 -14.36
C HIS A 1132 -10.50 -2.46 -13.93
N SER A 1133 -10.82 -1.50 -13.07
CA SER A 1133 -12.11 -1.42 -12.40
C SER A 1133 -13.22 -0.73 -13.20
N PHE A 1134 -12.96 -0.33 -14.46
CA PHE A 1134 -13.94 0.34 -15.33
C PHE A 1134 -14.57 -0.59 -16.39
N MET A 1135 -14.08 -1.83 -16.50
CA MET A 1135 -14.59 -2.81 -17.46
C MET A 1135 -15.55 -3.84 -16.80
N THR A 1136 -15.61 -3.89 -15.47
CA THR A 1136 -16.20 -5.01 -14.72
C THR A 1136 -17.68 -4.82 -14.39
N ALA A 1137 -18.19 -3.62 -14.17
CA ALA A 1137 -19.60 -3.42 -13.81
C ALA A 1137 -20.55 -3.07 -14.94
N PHE A 1138 -20.09 -3.07 -16.20
CA PHE A 1138 -20.99 -3.35 -17.32
C PHE A 1138 -21.39 -4.84 -17.40
N GLN A 1139 -20.67 -5.78 -16.75
CA GLN A 1139 -21.04 -7.21 -16.71
C GLN A 1139 -22.20 -7.50 -15.77
N ILE A 1140 -22.43 -6.65 -14.77
CA ILE A 1140 -23.42 -6.89 -13.72
C ILE A 1140 -24.87 -6.58 -14.17
N LEU A 1141 -25.04 -5.96 -15.34
CA LEU A 1141 -26.34 -5.52 -15.86
C LEU A 1141 -27.08 -6.51 -16.78
N GLY A 1142 -26.60 -7.75 -16.92
CA GLY A 1142 -27.26 -8.74 -17.76
C GLY A 1142 -27.28 -8.35 -19.25
N VAL A 1143 -26.20 -7.75 -19.74
CA VAL A 1143 -26.01 -7.48 -21.16
C VAL A 1143 -25.46 -8.73 -21.82
N LYS A 1144 -26.11 -9.19 -22.90
CA LYS A 1144 -25.55 -10.26 -23.73
C LYS A 1144 -24.25 -9.79 -24.36
N TYR A 1145 -23.15 -10.43 -24.00
CA TYR A 1145 -21.87 -10.25 -24.65
C TYR A 1145 -21.89 -10.92 -26.02
N SER A 1146 -21.72 -10.12 -27.07
CA SER A 1146 -21.13 -10.60 -28.32
C SER A 1146 -19.92 -9.72 -28.60
N THR A 1147 -18.74 -10.32 -28.58
CA THR A 1147 -17.49 -9.61 -28.86
C THR A 1147 -17.46 -9.19 -30.33
N GLY A 1148 -17.42 -7.88 -30.57
CA GLY A 1148 -17.14 -7.26 -31.87
C GLY A 1148 -16.27 -6.01 -31.65
N PRO A 1149 -15.38 -5.65 -32.58
CA PRO A 1149 -14.11 -5.04 -32.17
C PRO A 1149 -14.17 -3.54 -31.85
N TYR A 1150 -15.24 -2.79 -32.16
CA TYR A 1150 -15.21 -1.32 -32.03
C TYR A 1150 -16.52 -0.62 -31.65
N SER A 1151 -17.44 -1.32 -30.99
CA SER A 1151 -18.65 -0.67 -30.49
C SER A 1151 -19.28 -1.46 -29.36
N TYR A 1152 -19.39 -0.86 -28.18
CA TYR A 1152 -20.35 -1.27 -27.18
C TYR A 1152 -21.73 -0.84 -27.66
N SER A 1153 -22.48 -1.74 -28.29
CA SER A 1153 -23.89 -1.49 -28.62
C SER A 1153 -24.76 -1.95 -27.46
N LEU A 1154 -25.30 -1.00 -26.70
CA LEU A 1154 -26.28 -1.24 -25.64
C LEU A 1154 -27.67 -1.48 -26.29
N HIS A 1155 -28.19 -2.71 -26.23
CA HIS A 1155 -29.57 -3.02 -26.66
C HIS A 1155 -30.47 -3.16 -25.44
N ILE A 1156 -31.28 -2.13 -25.15
CA ILE A 1156 -32.26 -2.15 -24.05
C ILE A 1156 -33.62 -2.58 -24.62
N ASP A 1157 -34.03 -3.82 -24.36
CA ASP A 1157 -35.38 -4.33 -24.68
C ASP A 1157 -36.37 -4.07 -23.51
N ALA A 1158 -36.46 -2.85 -22.98
CA ALA A 1158 -37.58 -2.44 -22.12
C ALA A 1158 -37.63 -0.92 -21.89
N LEU A 1159 -38.82 -0.32 -22.05
CA LEU A 1159 -39.12 1.06 -21.65
C LEU A 1159 -39.24 1.14 -20.11
N ALA A 1160 -38.16 1.53 -19.42
CA ALA A 1160 -38.19 1.87 -18.00
C ALA A 1160 -38.22 3.39 -17.79
N TYR A 1161 -39.12 3.85 -16.91
CA TYR A 1161 -39.25 5.23 -16.47
C TYR A 1161 -38.79 5.34 -15.03
N ALA A 1162 -37.91 6.31 -14.72
CA ALA A 1162 -37.50 6.60 -13.35
C ALA A 1162 -38.43 7.67 -12.73
N HIS A 1163 -38.85 7.45 -11.48
CA HIS A 1163 -39.60 8.43 -10.69
C HIS A 1163 -38.65 9.25 -9.80
N ASP A 1164 -38.78 10.58 -9.86
CA ASP A 1164 -38.22 11.50 -8.86
C ASP A 1164 -38.92 11.30 -7.49
N PRO A 1165 -38.19 11.20 -6.36
CA PRO A 1165 -38.76 11.08 -5.01
C PRO A 1165 -39.69 12.24 -4.57
N ARG A 1166 -39.86 13.31 -5.36
CA ARG A 1166 -40.87 14.38 -5.11
C ARG A 1166 -42.07 14.38 -6.05
N GLY A 1167 -42.22 13.40 -6.94
CA GLY A 1167 -43.44 13.16 -7.71
C GLY A 1167 -43.82 14.24 -8.73
N ARG A 1168 -42.87 15.00 -9.28
CA ARG A 1168 -43.15 16.02 -10.31
C ARG A 1168 -42.15 15.91 -11.46
N HIS A 1169 -42.56 15.13 -12.48
CA HIS A 1169 -41.96 14.93 -13.82
C HIS A 1169 -41.39 13.53 -14.06
N GLU A 1170 -41.94 12.86 -15.06
CA GLU A 1170 -41.40 11.64 -15.69
C GLU A 1170 -40.35 12.06 -16.71
N THR A 1171 -39.10 11.63 -16.53
CA THR A 1171 -38.02 11.90 -17.51
C THR A 1171 -37.54 10.58 -18.08
N PRO A 1172 -37.47 10.40 -19.41
CA PRO A 1172 -36.93 9.19 -20.01
C PRO A 1172 -35.45 8.98 -19.65
N LEU A 1173 -35.07 7.75 -19.28
CA LEU A 1173 -33.68 7.34 -18.99
C LEU A 1173 -32.64 7.77 -20.07
N PRO A 1174 -32.97 7.78 -21.38
CA PRO A 1174 -32.03 8.22 -22.43
C PRO A 1174 -31.49 9.65 -22.25
N THR A 1175 -32.27 10.55 -21.66
CA THR A 1175 -31.89 11.98 -21.51
C THR A 1175 -30.87 12.21 -20.40
N ILE A 1176 -30.74 11.27 -19.45
CA ILE A 1176 -29.74 11.32 -18.37
C ILE A 1176 -28.39 10.80 -18.89
N LEU A 1177 -28.43 9.76 -19.73
CA LEU A 1177 -27.26 9.15 -20.37
C LEU A 1177 -26.61 10.08 -21.42
N GLU A 1178 -27.39 10.89 -22.15
CA GLU A 1178 -26.89 11.92 -23.09
C GLU A 1178 -25.97 12.96 -22.44
N ARG A 1179 -26.02 13.12 -21.11
CA ARG A 1179 -25.30 14.17 -20.37
C ARG A 1179 -23.96 13.71 -19.78
N TRP A 1180 -23.76 12.39 -19.62
CA TRP A 1180 -22.60 11.80 -18.95
C TRP A 1180 -21.64 11.09 -19.91
N LEU A 1181 -22.17 10.38 -20.92
CA LEU A 1181 -21.39 9.55 -21.84
C LEU A 1181 -20.34 10.29 -22.70
N PRO A 1182 -20.53 11.57 -23.11
CA PRO A 1182 -19.51 12.30 -23.87
C PRO A 1182 -18.26 12.67 -23.05
N ARG A 1183 -18.31 12.61 -21.71
CA ARG A 1183 -17.15 12.90 -20.85
C ARG A 1183 -16.17 11.72 -20.72
N PHE A 1184 -16.60 10.53 -21.13
CA PHE A 1184 -15.82 9.28 -21.11
C PHE A 1184 -15.61 8.70 -22.52
N GLY A 1185 -15.89 9.48 -23.58
CA GLY A 1185 -15.62 9.07 -24.97
C GLY A 1185 -16.70 8.22 -25.67
N TYR A 1186 -17.89 8.03 -25.09
CA TYR A 1186 -18.96 7.20 -25.67
C TYR A 1186 -20.02 7.99 -26.46
N VAL A 1187 -20.54 7.43 -27.56
CA VAL A 1187 -21.60 8.02 -28.41
C VAL A 1187 -22.89 7.17 -28.33
N ILE A 1188 -24.03 7.81 -28.14
CA ILE A 1188 -25.37 7.19 -28.15
C ILE A 1188 -25.90 7.15 -29.60
N SER A 1189 -26.35 5.98 -30.08
CA SER A 1189 -27.13 5.86 -31.33
C SER A 1189 -28.56 5.41 -31.08
#